data_AF-A0A359LGF5-F1
#
_entry.id   AF-A0A359LGF5-F1
#
_cell.length_a   1.000
_cell.length_b   1.000
_cell.length_c   1.000
_cell.angle_alpha   90.00
_cell.angle_beta   90.00
_cell.angle_gamma   90.00
#
_symmetry.space_group_name_H-M   'P 1'
#
loop_
_entity.id
_entity.type
_entity.pdbx_description
1 polymer ?
#
loop_
_entity_poly.entity_id
_entity_poly.type
_entity_poly.pdbx_seq_one_letter_code
_entity_poly.pdbx_strand_id
1 'polypeptide(L)'
;AKVATVFTAHATVLGRALAQENKLTNNLPANFDPDIEARRLNIFAKHSMEKVAAKEADCFTTVSGLTAQESSVVLGKYPDKIVWNGLDIEQARKKIILSEVPQTRAKLLEVASQIVGKKIDANALLWFTSGRYELHNKGYDLLLKSLAQLEDSLAENTPPIVMFFLVAVNLHSKQDSLLGASSADYPEQKDAIGLATHKIYNPSTNSIIKLCNELNLKKPERKVHVIFSDAYLYGNDGVFDLSYEQILASCDLTIFPSFYEPWGYTPLESIAYSVPTITTDLSGFGCWVSNNVKQDFSEAIFVLKRKQLDELKIIADLNDFLLKVIKKSSDESYVVNTREKSLQMAYLADWKLFYQDYLETYMQAIKFNKLSRVTLDITDLDNQLITCINEPAVTSPRLRSFQYECILPRKLSGLRELAYNFWWAWHNEAKELFQKIDPVLWEETRHNPVYFLNLVSSQNLQRASVNEEYIWLYNHVMSTFNNYIQTNHDVIKLYDTKAISSSHPIAYFCMEYGIDECLPIYSGGLGILAGDYLKAISDLHVPMVAVGLFYKQGYFFQRIDTKGEQEALYEAWDTNQIPMRPVNDAKGKAVITSVEILSRTIYIKAWEIKVGNVNLYLLDTDVPENIKEDREITNSLYGGSREIRLMQEIILGIGGTRFLVDKLNIKPSIYHLNEGHSAFLLLERIRDLYHQGFSFEEASEIVRSTSVFTTHTPVAAGNETFSKQVIKKYLENYAVSRLGISFNKLFDLASDSNLKEELFSMTALALRLTLSANAVSRLHGKVARSMWQSVWPGLLETEVPIETVTNGVHLMTWLGDQMKLLYEDYLPTQWQQQQYEKSIWEKIYSVADREIWKAHQAQKEKLLAVVRQLFVSQYTLRNENKKLIDASLKCLTDTSLIIGLSRRFTAYKRNNLFLLNIERLARILTNEKRPVVILMAGKAHPADSVGIDLIREIFEALRQDIFQGHIIFLEEYNVGLAKLLVQGVDVWLNTPILGREACGTSGMKVGINGGLNFSTKDGWWEEAYNDGVGWQIESLTSINDIDRRDNMENLYLLEALESKIIPLYYKNNRFGFNPEWVAKMKASIALIACNYNASRMARDYVNNLYSPAVLRNEQLMRNECADLKTMIAWQQMIAERFNTVKIKAIFINGVKNSKITSNGLLRIKLLLYVGKMTVNELRVEFVLIKNGSHQLAPEPTIINLHCIESDSRETGALNYISEYQLDNTGFYTYGIRVMPYNNMLFRQQDAKVVYWG
;
A
#
# COMPACT_ATOMS: atom_id res chain seq x y z
N ALA A 1 7.98 17.79 34.25
CA ALA A 1 8.77 19.01 33.95
C ALA A 1 8.58 19.35 32.47
N LYS A 2 8.30 20.61 32.09
CA LYS A 2 8.32 20.98 30.66
C LYS A 2 9.78 21.07 30.21
N VAL A 3 10.09 20.48 29.06
CA VAL A 3 11.42 20.48 28.43
C VAL A 3 11.60 21.83 27.73
N ALA A 4 12.76 22.48 27.91
CA ALA A 4 13.13 23.67 27.16
C ALA A 4 13.82 23.27 25.84
N THR A 5 13.55 23.99 24.77
CA THR A 5 13.94 23.64 23.39
C THR A 5 14.82 24.72 22.77
N VAL A 6 15.85 24.28 22.05
CA VAL A 6 16.73 25.15 21.26
C VAL A 6 16.74 24.66 19.82
N PHE A 7 16.56 25.57 18.87
CA PHE A 7 16.67 25.27 17.45
C PHE A 7 17.82 26.08 16.85
N THR A 8 18.81 25.40 16.28
CA THR A 8 19.96 26.04 15.63
C THR A 8 19.87 25.86 14.12
N ALA A 9 19.70 26.94 13.35
CA ALA A 9 19.72 26.89 11.90
C ALA A 9 21.16 27.02 11.37
N HIS A 10 21.65 25.95 10.72
CA HIS A 10 22.94 25.93 10.04
C HIS A 10 22.87 26.50 8.62
N ALA A 11 21.69 26.61 8.03
CA ALA A 11 21.37 27.21 6.73
C ALA A 11 19.85 27.33 6.69
N THR A 12 19.27 28.17 5.83
CA THR A 12 17.85 28.01 5.47
C THR A 12 17.70 27.21 4.19
N VAL A 13 16.65 26.39 4.12
CA VAL A 13 16.37 25.56 2.93
C VAL A 13 16.05 26.44 1.72
N LEU A 14 15.28 27.52 1.91
CA LEU A 14 14.96 28.46 0.84
C LEU A 14 16.16 29.33 0.44
N GLY A 15 16.96 29.81 1.39
CA GLY A 15 18.17 30.60 1.09
C GLY A 15 19.16 29.82 0.22
N ARG A 16 19.38 28.54 0.53
CA ARG A 16 20.22 27.66 -0.29
C ARG A 16 19.67 27.45 -1.71
N ALA A 17 18.36 27.30 -1.86
CA ALA A 17 17.73 27.08 -3.15
C ALA A 17 17.74 28.36 -4.01
N LEU A 18 17.51 29.52 -3.41
CA LEU A 18 17.63 30.83 -4.06
C LEU A 18 19.04 31.08 -4.59
N ALA A 19 20.06 30.70 -3.82
CA ALA A 19 21.44 30.85 -4.23
C ALA A 19 21.77 30.09 -5.52
N GLN A 20 21.09 28.97 -5.81
CA GLN A 20 21.25 28.24 -7.08
C GLN A 20 20.73 29.01 -8.30
N GLU A 21 19.84 30.00 -8.09
CA GLU A 21 19.37 30.92 -9.13
C GLU A 21 20.12 32.27 -9.11
N ASN A 22 21.30 32.33 -8.49
CA ASN A 22 22.11 33.54 -8.32
C ASN A 22 21.43 34.64 -7.49
N LYS A 23 20.46 34.27 -6.62
CA LYS A 23 19.75 35.20 -5.74
C LYS A 23 20.25 35.06 -4.31
N LEU A 24 20.80 36.13 -3.75
CA LEU A 24 21.12 36.23 -2.33
C LEU A 24 20.05 37.04 -1.60
N THR A 25 19.83 36.73 -0.32
CA THR A 25 18.78 37.34 0.50
C THR A 25 18.93 38.85 0.69
N ASN A 26 20.13 39.38 0.54
CA ASN A 26 20.42 40.82 0.59
C ASN A 26 20.03 41.60 -0.68
N ASN A 27 19.68 40.91 -1.78
CA ASN A 27 19.34 41.52 -3.07
C ASN A 27 17.93 41.13 -3.56
N LEU A 28 17.06 40.70 -2.64
CA LEU A 28 15.68 40.32 -2.97
C LEU A 28 14.78 41.57 -3.13
N PRO A 29 13.78 41.54 -4.03
CA PRO A 29 12.89 42.68 -4.26
C PRO A 29 12.01 42.97 -3.04
N ALA A 30 11.53 44.21 -2.90
CA ALA A 30 10.73 44.64 -1.74
C ALA A 30 9.41 43.87 -1.53
N ASN A 31 8.87 43.26 -2.60
CA ASN A 31 7.68 42.41 -2.58
C ASN A 31 8.01 40.91 -2.52
N PHE A 32 9.23 40.54 -2.14
CA PHE A 32 9.65 39.15 -2.01
C PHE A 32 8.84 38.44 -0.92
N ASP A 33 8.09 37.42 -1.32
CA ASP A 33 7.38 36.52 -0.40
C ASP A 33 8.10 35.16 -0.35
N PRO A 34 8.75 34.81 0.78
CA PRO A 34 9.48 33.55 0.91
C PRO A 34 8.57 32.32 0.77
N ASP A 35 7.30 32.40 1.16
CA ASP A 35 6.38 31.26 1.09
C ASP A 35 5.93 31.00 -0.36
N ILE A 36 5.72 32.05 -1.15
CA ILE A 36 5.43 31.93 -2.59
C ILE A 36 6.65 31.37 -3.32
N GLU A 37 7.83 31.90 -3.04
CA GLU A 37 9.05 31.48 -3.74
C GLU A 37 9.43 30.04 -3.36
N ALA A 38 9.22 29.62 -2.11
CA ALA A 38 9.41 28.24 -1.69
C ALA A 38 8.41 27.27 -2.36
N ARG A 39 7.19 27.70 -2.69
CA ARG A 39 6.25 26.91 -3.51
C ARG A 39 6.72 26.80 -4.95
N ARG A 40 7.19 27.92 -5.55
CA ARG A 40 7.76 27.91 -6.91
C ARG A 40 8.92 26.92 -7.05
N LEU A 41 9.75 26.82 -6.00
CA LEU A 41 10.90 25.93 -5.95
C LEU A 41 10.58 24.51 -5.41
N ASN A 42 9.30 24.17 -5.19
CA ASN A 42 8.87 22.86 -4.65
C ASN A 42 9.52 22.45 -3.32
N ILE A 43 9.87 23.43 -2.47
CA ILE A 43 10.50 23.22 -1.16
C ILE A 43 9.70 23.78 0.02
N PHE A 44 8.46 24.24 -0.23
CA PHE A 44 7.58 24.85 0.75
C PHE A 44 7.41 24.02 2.03
N ALA A 45 7.32 22.69 1.93
CA ALA A 45 7.20 21.83 3.11
C ALA A 45 8.44 21.92 4.05
N LYS A 46 9.65 21.88 3.48
CA LYS A 46 10.90 21.99 4.25
C LYS A 46 11.10 23.41 4.80
N HIS A 47 10.80 24.42 3.97
CA HIS A 47 10.87 25.83 4.35
C HIS A 47 9.89 26.19 5.48
N SER A 48 8.63 25.75 5.38
CA SER A 48 7.61 26.01 6.41
C SER A 48 7.92 25.32 7.74
N MET A 49 8.46 24.10 7.71
CA MET A 49 8.90 23.40 8.92
C MET A 49 10.06 24.13 9.61
N GLU A 50 11.06 24.58 8.85
CA GLU A 50 12.20 25.36 9.37
C GLU A 50 11.74 26.71 9.97
N LYS A 51 10.77 27.37 9.31
CA LYS A 51 10.14 28.62 9.75
C LYS A 51 9.38 28.46 11.07
N VAL A 52 8.62 27.37 11.21
CA VAL A 52 7.90 27.04 12.45
C VAL A 52 8.88 26.63 13.55
N ALA A 53 9.90 25.82 13.26
CA ALA A 53 10.90 25.40 14.24
C ALA A 53 11.66 26.60 14.83
N ALA A 54 12.06 27.58 13.99
CA ALA A 54 12.65 28.83 14.45
C ALA A 54 11.69 29.65 15.32
N LYS A 55 10.40 29.69 14.95
CA LYS A 55 9.40 30.46 15.69
C LYS A 55 9.06 29.88 17.06
N GLU A 56 8.86 28.57 17.13
CA GLU A 56 8.31 27.88 18.32
C GLU A 56 9.39 27.40 19.31
N ALA A 57 10.66 27.32 18.91
CA ALA A 57 11.73 27.02 19.85
C ALA A 57 11.80 28.07 20.98
N ASP A 58 11.97 27.62 22.22
CA ASP A 58 12.13 28.52 23.37
C ASP A 58 13.32 29.46 23.13
N CYS A 59 14.38 29.00 22.46
CA CYS A 59 15.49 29.83 21.98
C CYS A 59 15.90 29.42 20.55
N PHE A 60 15.89 30.36 19.60
CA PHE A 60 16.31 30.17 18.22
C PHE A 60 17.72 30.73 17.99
N THR A 61 18.60 29.96 17.37
CA THR A 61 19.97 30.38 17.08
C THR A 61 20.38 30.09 15.65
N THR A 62 21.42 30.78 15.18
CA THR A 62 22.05 30.51 13.87
C THR A 62 23.55 30.45 13.98
N VAL A 63 24.19 29.79 13.03
CA VAL A 63 25.65 29.55 13.06
C VAL A 63 26.50 30.70 12.55
N SER A 64 25.89 31.70 11.92
CA SER A 64 26.60 32.91 11.47
C SER A 64 25.67 34.11 11.34
N GLY A 65 26.28 35.30 11.26
CA GLY A 65 25.55 36.54 10.96
C GLY A 65 24.88 36.55 9.58
N LEU A 66 25.44 35.84 8.59
CA LEU A 66 24.83 35.71 7.26
C LEU A 66 23.53 34.91 7.34
N THR A 67 23.55 33.77 8.05
CA THR A 67 22.36 32.95 8.28
C THR A 67 21.34 33.67 9.17
N ALA A 68 21.78 34.52 10.10
CA ALA A 68 20.89 35.37 10.90
C ALA A 68 20.09 36.36 10.03
N GLN A 69 20.79 37.08 9.14
CA GLN A 69 20.17 38.01 8.19
C GLN A 69 19.22 37.28 7.24
N GLU A 70 19.66 36.16 6.68
CA GLU A 70 18.85 35.29 5.85
C GLU A 70 17.59 34.81 6.59
N SER A 71 17.72 34.31 7.83
CA SER A 71 16.59 33.81 8.62
C SER A 71 15.58 34.91 8.91
N SER A 72 16.01 36.16 9.07
CA SER A 72 15.08 37.28 9.25
C SER A 72 14.19 37.52 8.04
N VAL A 73 14.72 37.34 6.83
CA VAL A 73 14.00 37.53 5.56
C VAL A 73 13.19 36.28 5.21
N VAL A 74 13.82 35.11 5.34
CA VAL A 74 13.28 33.83 4.90
C VAL A 74 12.33 33.25 5.96
N LEU A 75 12.76 33.15 7.21
CA LEU A 75 11.98 32.55 8.31
C LEU A 75 11.13 33.59 9.07
N GLY A 76 11.32 34.89 8.81
CA GLY A 76 10.59 35.94 9.51
C GLY A 76 10.95 36.09 10.99
N LYS A 77 12.08 35.51 11.43
CA LYS A 77 12.60 35.62 12.81
C LYS A 77 14.12 35.79 12.76
N TYR A 78 14.63 36.82 13.43
CA TYR A 78 16.05 36.96 13.70
C TYR A 78 16.42 36.06 14.90
N PRO A 79 17.56 35.35 14.88
CA PRO A 79 17.96 34.48 15.99
C PRO A 79 18.12 35.24 17.31
N ASP A 80 17.74 34.60 18.40
CA ASP A 80 17.93 35.07 19.77
C ASP A 80 19.42 35.14 20.13
N LYS A 81 20.25 34.26 19.55
CA LYS A 81 21.72 34.27 19.67
C LYS A 81 22.41 33.69 18.43
N ILE A 82 23.59 34.20 18.08
CA ILE A 82 24.46 33.57 17.07
C ILE A 82 25.42 32.64 17.80
N VAL A 83 25.48 31.38 17.37
CA VAL A 83 26.30 30.32 17.97
C VAL A 83 27.29 29.78 16.94
N TRP A 84 28.52 30.29 16.98
CA TRP A 84 29.56 29.94 16.00
C TRP A 84 29.93 28.45 16.07
N ASN A 85 30.32 27.86 14.94
CA ASN A 85 30.73 26.46 14.89
C ASN A 85 32.25 26.31 14.99
N GLY A 86 32.71 25.48 15.93
CA GLY A 86 34.13 25.22 16.11
C GLY A 86 34.58 23.86 15.55
N LEU A 87 35.86 23.56 15.71
CA LEU A 87 36.44 22.21 15.56
C LEU A 87 37.25 21.85 16.81
N ASP A 88 37.45 20.56 17.06
CA ASP A 88 38.44 20.10 18.04
C ASP A 88 39.82 20.08 17.37
N ILE A 89 40.57 21.16 17.58
CA ILE A 89 41.86 21.38 16.90
C ILE A 89 42.91 20.38 17.40
N GLU A 90 42.85 19.98 18.67
CA GLU A 90 43.76 18.97 19.24
C GLU A 90 43.54 17.59 18.60
N GLN A 91 42.28 17.23 18.32
CA GLN A 91 41.97 15.99 17.64
C GLN A 91 42.46 16.00 16.18
N ALA A 92 42.26 17.11 15.45
CA ALA A 92 42.78 17.26 14.09
C ALA A 92 44.31 17.12 14.06
N ARG A 93 45.00 17.76 15.02
CA ARG A 93 46.46 17.71 15.16
C ARG A 93 46.99 16.30 15.40
N LYS A 94 46.32 15.52 16.26
CA LYS A 94 46.68 14.11 16.49
C LYS A 94 46.60 13.27 15.21
N LYS A 95 45.57 13.49 14.39
CA LYS A 95 45.41 12.79 13.11
C LYS A 95 46.52 13.15 12.12
N ILE A 96 46.95 14.42 12.06
CA ILE A 96 48.06 14.87 11.20
C ILE A 96 49.39 14.22 11.60
N ILE A 97 49.69 14.18 12.91
CA ILE A 97 50.94 13.59 13.41
C ILE A 97 51.06 12.11 12.98
N LEU A 98 49.92 11.42 12.84
CA LEU A 98 49.84 10.03 12.40
C LEU A 98 49.80 9.86 10.87
N SER A 99 49.78 10.96 10.10
CA SER A 99 49.67 10.91 8.64
C SER A 99 51.04 10.87 7.95
N GLU A 100 51.21 9.95 7.00
CA GLU A 100 52.40 9.84 6.17
C GLU A 100 52.33 10.84 4.98
N VAL A 101 52.38 12.14 5.30
CA VAL A 101 52.20 13.25 4.33
C VAL A 101 53.07 13.13 3.07
N PRO A 102 54.38 12.79 3.15
CA PRO A 102 55.20 12.63 1.95
C PRO A 102 54.75 11.47 1.04
N GLN A 103 54.32 10.35 1.63
CA GLN A 103 53.84 9.20 0.86
C GLN A 103 52.49 9.50 0.20
N THR A 104 51.60 10.17 0.93
CA THR A 104 50.31 10.63 0.40
C THR A 104 50.51 11.60 -0.77
N ARG A 105 51.45 12.56 -0.64
CA ARG A 105 51.79 13.48 -1.74
C ARG A 105 52.30 12.73 -2.97
N ALA A 106 53.18 11.75 -2.80
CA ALA A 106 53.67 10.93 -3.90
C ALA A 106 52.53 10.17 -4.60
N LYS A 107 51.56 9.65 -3.84
CA LYS A 107 50.38 8.97 -4.39
C LYS A 107 49.49 9.93 -5.19
N LEU A 108 49.26 11.14 -4.70
CA LEU A 108 48.48 12.15 -5.43
C LEU A 108 49.15 12.53 -6.76
N LEU A 109 50.47 12.67 -6.79
CA LEU A 109 51.23 12.94 -8.02
C LEU A 109 51.20 11.76 -9.00
N GLU A 110 51.21 10.52 -8.50
CA GLU A 110 51.05 9.31 -9.31
C GLU A 110 49.69 9.32 -10.02
N VAL A 111 48.61 9.50 -9.26
CA VAL A 111 47.24 9.57 -9.80
C VAL A 111 47.11 10.72 -10.79
N ALA A 112 47.66 11.90 -10.46
CA ALA A 112 47.64 13.04 -11.36
C ALA A 112 48.36 12.78 -12.68
N SER A 113 49.52 12.11 -12.62
CA SER A 113 50.28 11.75 -13.82
C SER A 113 49.53 10.77 -14.72
N GLN A 114 48.79 9.83 -14.12
CA GLN A 114 47.98 8.86 -14.84
C GLN A 114 46.75 9.51 -15.50
N ILE A 115 46.07 10.42 -14.81
CA ILE A 115 44.89 11.13 -15.36
C ILE A 115 45.31 12.08 -16.49
N VAL A 116 46.35 12.88 -16.27
CA VAL A 116 46.82 13.84 -17.29
C VAL A 116 47.49 13.13 -18.49
N GLY A 117 47.94 11.89 -18.30
CA GLY A 117 48.66 11.12 -19.34
C GLY A 117 50.11 11.57 -19.53
N LYS A 118 50.67 12.32 -18.59
CA LYS A 118 52.06 12.81 -18.57
C LYS A 118 52.56 12.83 -17.13
N LYS A 119 53.85 12.52 -16.93
CA LYS A 119 54.50 12.64 -15.61
C LYS A 119 54.44 14.08 -15.11
N ILE A 120 53.85 14.28 -13.94
CA ILE A 120 53.83 15.55 -13.20
C ILE A 120 55.07 15.62 -12.30
N ASP A 121 55.77 16.77 -12.33
CA ASP A 121 57.00 16.96 -11.56
C ASP A 121 56.75 17.00 -10.05
N ALA A 122 57.76 16.57 -9.27
CA ALA A 122 57.64 16.48 -7.81
C ALA A 122 57.48 17.85 -7.11
N ASN A 123 57.89 18.94 -7.77
CA ASN A 123 57.71 20.31 -7.29
C ASN A 123 56.33 20.91 -7.64
N ALA A 124 55.42 20.12 -8.23
CA ALA A 124 54.08 20.59 -8.57
C ALA A 124 53.31 21.04 -7.32
N LEU A 125 52.51 22.10 -7.45
CA LEU A 125 51.66 22.62 -6.39
C LEU A 125 50.32 21.87 -6.41
N LEU A 126 49.97 21.23 -5.30
CA LEU A 126 48.73 20.46 -5.15
C LEU A 126 47.68 21.33 -4.47
N TRP A 127 46.65 21.70 -5.23
CA TRP A 127 45.54 22.49 -4.75
C TRP A 127 44.27 21.66 -4.62
N PHE A 128 43.39 22.12 -3.75
CA PHE A 128 42.27 21.33 -3.27
C PHE A 128 40.99 22.15 -3.22
N THR A 129 39.89 21.56 -3.71
CA THR A 129 38.53 21.98 -3.38
C THR A 129 37.63 20.77 -3.20
N SER A 130 36.63 20.91 -2.35
CA SER A 130 35.65 19.87 -2.06
C SER A 130 34.34 20.48 -1.61
N GLY A 131 33.32 19.64 -1.46
CA GLY A 131 32.00 20.04 -1.03
C GLY A 131 30.92 19.23 -1.73
N ARG A 132 29.67 19.69 -1.57
CA ARG A 132 28.53 19.15 -2.31
C ARG A 132 28.67 19.49 -3.79
N TYR A 133 28.13 18.64 -4.66
CA TYR A 133 28.06 18.89 -6.10
C TYR A 133 27.07 20.02 -6.43
N GLU A 134 27.49 21.26 -6.19
CA GLU A 134 26.73 22.49 -6.45
C GLU A 134 27.64 23.49 -7.18
N LEU A 135 27.62 23.46 -8.53
CA LEU A 135 28.56 24.21 -9.39
C LEU A 135 28.70 25.69 -8.99
N HIS A 136 27.58 26.39 -8.82
CA HIS A 136 27.59 27.83 -8.53
C HIS A 136 27.74 28.15 -7.03
N ASN A 137 26.97 27.48 -6.16
CA ASN A 137 27.00 27.76 -4.71
C ASN A 137 28.39 27.55 -4.09
N LYS A 138 29.09 26.49 -4.51
CA LYS A 138 30.48 26.22 -4.10
C LYS A 138 31.52 27.01 -4.89
N GLY A 139 31.09 27.76 -5.91
CA GLY A 139 31.95 28.60 -6.74
C GLY A 139 32.89 27.82 -7.64
N TYR A 140 32.54 26.58 -8.00
CA TYR A 140 33.34 25.76 -8.90
C TYR A 140 33.40 26.36 -10.30
N ASP A 141 32.33 27.00 -10.76
CA ASP A 141 32.31 27.78 -12.01
C ASP A 141 33.34 28.92 -12.00
N LEU A 142 33.31 29.77 -10.96
CA LEU A 142 34.24 30.88 -10.78
C LEU A 142 35.68 30.38 -10.71
N LEU A 143 35.92 29.30 -9.95
CA LEU A 143 37.25 28.70 -9.81
C LEU A 143 37.78 28.17 -11.13
N LEU A 144 36.97 27.43 -11.89
CA LEU A 144 37.38 26.90 -13.20
C LEU A 144 37.71 28.01 -14.20
N LYS A 145 36.91 29.10 -14.24
CA LYS A 145 37.21 30.29 -15.05
C LYS A 145 38.51 30.96 -14.61
N SER A 146 38.72 31.10 -13.29
CA SER A 146 39.96 31.66 -12.73
C SER A 146 41.18 30.83 -13.10
N LEU A 147 41.11 29.50 -12.98
CA LEU A 147 42.19 28.58 -13.35
C LEU A 147 42.49 28.63 -14.86
N ALA A 148 41.46 28.77 -15.70
CA ALA A 148 41.64 28.94 -17.12
C ALA A 148 42.39 30.23 -17.47
N GLN A 149 42.06 31.35 -16.81
CA GLN A 149 42.75 32.64 -16.99
C GLN A 149 44.14 32.66 -16.33
N LEU A 150 44.32 31.95 -15.23
CA LEU A 150 45.59 31.86 -14.52
C LEU A 150 46.68 31.29 -15.44
N GLU A 151 46.35 30.25 -16.22
CA GLU A 151 47.24 29.63 -17.22
C GLU A 151 47.94 30.68 -18.10
N ASP A 152 47.17 31.64 -18.63
CA ASP A 152 47.66 32.69 -19.53
C ASP A 152 48.60 33.69 -18.83
N SER A 153 48.56 33.72 -17.49
CA SER A 153 49.33 34.63 -16.64
C SER A 153 50.57 33.98 -16.02
N LEU A 154 50.83 32.69 -16.28
CA LEU A 154 51.96 31.96 -15.69
C LEU A 154 53.26 32.20 -16.46
N ALA A 155 54.35 32.45 -15.72
CA ALA A 155 55.69 32.52 -16.30
C ALA A 155 56.16 31.15 -16.82
N GLU A 156 57.11 31.13 -17.76
CA GLU A 156 57.58 29.90 -18.40
C GLU A 156 58.11 28.86 -17.39
N ASN A 157 58.77 29.32 -16.33
CA ASN A 157 59.39 28.49 -15.29
C ASN A 157 58.48 28.14 -14.09
N THR A 158 57.18 28.43 -14.16
CA THR A 158 56.23 28.10 -13.09
C THR A 158 56.07 26.57 -12.96
N PRO A 159 56.14 25.99 -11.73
CA PRO A 159 55.90 24.55 -11.53
C PRO A 159 54.47 24.15 -11.93
N PRO A 160 54.22 22.88 -12.29
CA PRO A 160 52.87 22.40 -12.59
C PRO A 160 51.92 22.61 -11.40
N ILE A 161 50.66 22.93 -11.68
CA ILE A 161 49.62 23.14 -10.66
C ILE A 161 48.56 22.08 -10.89
N VAL A 162 48.27 21.27 -9.87
CA VAL A 162 47.23 20.24 -9.93
C VAL A 162 46.11 20.61 -8.99
N MET A 163 44.95 20.93 -9.55
CA MET A 163 43.74 21.26 -8.82
C MET A 163 42.84 20.02 -8.72
N PHE A 164 42.72 19.47 -7.51
CA PHE A 164 41.80 18.39 -7.22
C PHE A 164 40.41 18.91 -6.83
N PHE A 165 39.40 18.50 -7.58
CA PHE A 165 37.97 18.64 -7.26
C PHE A 165 37.48 17.34 -6.68
N LEU A 166 37.49 17.23 -5.35
CA LEU A 166 37.06 16.02 -4.64
C LEU A 166 35.60 16.17 -4.22
N VAL A 167 34.70 15.79 -5.12
CA VAL A 167 33.27 16.06 -5.05
C VAL A 167 32.50 14.78 -5.36
N ALA A 168 32.05 14.10 -4.31
CA ALA A 168 31.30 12.85 -4.43
C ALA A 168 29.80 13.08 -4.72
N VAL A 169 29.27 12.29 -5.65
CA VAL A 169 27.86 12.20 -6.05
C VAL A 169 27.35 10.77 -5.84
N ASN A 170 28.19 9.77 -6.08
CA ASN A 170 27.84 8.35 -5.96
C ASN A 170 28.82 7.57 -5.07
N LEU A 171 28.42 6.37 -4.66
CA LEU A 171 29.29 5.41 -3.99
C LEU A 171 30.02 4.59 -5.06
N HIS A 172 31.30 4.88 -5.25
CA HIS A 172 32.15 4.22 -6.24
C HIS A 172 33.01 3.11 -5.63
N SER A 173 33.34 2.12 -6.44
CA SER A 173 34.19 0.99 -6.11
C SER A 173 35.43 0.95 -6.99
N LYS A 174 36.37 0.05 -6.68
CA LYS A 174 37.57 -0.22 -7.50
C LYS A 174 37.28 -0.48 -8.99
N GLN A 175 36.10 -0.99 -9.34
CA GLN A 175 35.70 -1.30 -10.71
C GLN A 175 35.26 -0.07 -11.53
N ASP A 176 35.12 1.08 -10.85
CA ASP A 176 34.63 2.32 -11.43
C ASP A 176 35.77 3.29 -11.79
N SER A 177 37.02 2.94 -11.50
CA SER A 177 38.19 3.74 -11.87
C SER A 177 38.33 3.90 -13.39
N LEU A 178 38.63 5.12 -13.83
CA LEU A 178 38.97 5.44 -15.23
C LEU A 178 40.49 5.46 -15.48
N LEU A 179 41.32 5.22 -14.45
CA LEU A 179 42.76 5.26 -14.58
C LEU A 179 43.27 4.23 -15.60
N GLY A 180 44.02 4.70 -16.61
CA GLY A 180 44.66 3.84 -17.62
C GLY A 180 43.75 3.30 -18.73
N ALA A 181 42.49 3.73 -18.82
CA ALA A 181 41.56 3.30 -19.86
C ALA A 181 41.70 4.10 -21.17
N SER A 182 41.61 3.43 -22.32
CA SER A 182 41.52 4.09 -23.63
C SER A 182 40.12 4.65 -23.88
N SER A 183 40.02 5.72 -24.67
CA SER A 183 38.72 6.24 -25.13
C SER A 183 37.87 5.21 -25.91
N ALA A 184 38.49 4.16 -26.43
CA ALA A 184 37.81 3.04 -27.06
C ALA A 184 37.18 2.05 -26.05
N ASP A 185 37.73 1.96 -24.83
CA ASP A 185 37.27 1.00 -23.82
C ASP A 185 35.94 1.42 -23.18
N TYR A 186 35.66 2.73 -23.19
CA TYR A 186 34.43 3.32 -22.69
C TYR A 186 33.96 4.47 -23.61
N PRO A 187 33.34 4.15 -24.77
CA PRO A 187 32.96 5.15 -25.79
C PRO A 187 32.05 6.26 -25.24
N GLU A 188 31.18 5.90 -24.29
CA GLU A 188 30.27 6.81 -23.58
C GLU A 188 30.94 7.74 -22.56
N GLN A 189 32.20 7.47 -22.18
CA GLN A 189 32.98 8.25 -21.20
C GLN A 189 34.02 9.17 -21.84
N LYS A 190 34.00 9.33 -23.18
CA LYS A 190 35.02 10.06 -23.92
C LYS A 190 35.29 11.49 -23.41
N ASP A 191 34.26 12.19 -22.93
CA ASP A 191 34.38 13.57 -22.44
C ASP A 191 34.95 13.68 -21.01
N ALA A 192 35.00 12.57 -20.26
CA ALA A 192 35.52 12.49 -18.89
C ALA A 192 36.98 11.97 -18.82
N ILE A 193 37.42 11.19 -19.79
CA ILE A 193 38.80 10.68 -19.85
C ILE A 193 39.79 11.85 -19.93
N GLY A 194 40.83 11.82 -19.09
CA GLY A 194 41.80 12.90 -18.96
C GLY A 194 41.45 13.97 -17.91
N LEU A 195 40.25 13.89 -17.33
CA LEU A 195 39.77 14.81 -16.29
C LEU A 195 39.27 14.07 -15.04
N ALA A 196 38.59 12.94 -15.21
CA ALA A 196 37.88 12.24 -14.14
C ALA A 196 38.62 10.99 -13.66
N THR A 197 38.60 10.75 -12.35
CA THR A 197 39.19 9.55 -11.73
C THR A 197 38.27 8.32 -11.76
N HIS A 198 36.95 8.52 -11.79
CA HIS A 198 35.93 7.48 -11.76
C HIS A 198 34.93 7.66 -12.90
N LYS A 199 34.20 6.59 -13.25
CA LYS A 199 33.12 6.60 -14.24
C LYS A 199 32.07 7.63 -13.85
N ILE A 200 31.73 8.53 -14.76
CA ILE A 200 30.73 9.57 -14.51
C ILE A 200 29.44 9.20 -15.23
N TYR A 201 28.32 9.22 -14.52
CA TYR A 201 27.02 9.05 -15.14
C TYR A 201 26.72 10.23 -16.07
N ASN A 202 26.49 9.96 -17.36
CA ASN A 202 26.24 10.95 -18.43
C ASN A 202 27.23 12.15 -18.43
N PRO A 203 28.51 11.94 -18.76
CA PRO A 203 29.54 12.99 -18.67
C PRO A 203 29.24 14.24 -19.49
N SER A 204 28.57 14.10 -20.63
CA SER A 204 28.14 15.21 -21.50
C SER A 204 27.16 16.17 -20.82
N THR A 205 26.48 15.72 -19.76
CA THR A 205 25.54 16.52 -18.96
C THR A 205 26.11 16.95 -17.60
N ASN A 206 27.26 16.39 -17.20
CA ASN A 206 27.95 16.77 -15.96
C ASN A 206 28.51 18.20 -16.09
N SER A 207 28.04 19.12 -15.24
CA SER A 207 28.30 20.55 -15.43
C SER A 207 29.77 20.95 -15.22
N ILE A 208 30.48 20.26 -14.31
CA ILE A 208 31.92 20.49 -14.09
C ILE A 208 32.71 19.98 -15.29
N ILE A 209 32.46 18.75 -15.75
CA ILE A 209 33.16 18.16 -16.90
C ILE A 209 32.88 18.96 -18.17
N LYS A 210 31.63 19.36 -18.38
CA LYS A 210 31.24 20.21 -19.51
C LYS A 210 32.00 21.54 -19.51
N LEU A 211 32.04 22.25 -18.38
CA LEU A 211 32.74 23.52 -18.28
C LEU A 211 34.27 23.36 -18.43
N CYS A 212 34.85 22.28 -17.89
CA CYS A 212 36.26 21.94 -18.11
C CYS A 212 36.58 21.74 -19.60
N ASN A 213 35.68 21.08 -20.33
CA ASN A 213 35.81 20.90 -21.78
C ASN A 213 35.70 22.23 -22.54
N GLU A 214 34.71 23.07 -22.19
CA GLU A 214 34.51 24.40 -22.79
C GLU A 214 35.73 25.33 -22.58
N LEU A 215 36.35 25.28 -21.39
CA LEU A 215 37.55 26.04 -21.03
C LEU A 215 38.88 25.37 -21.45
N ASN A 216 38.81 24.24 -22.15
CA ASN A 216 39.97 23.45 -22.61
C ASN A 216 40.93 23.00 -21.49
N LEU A 217 40.41 22.68 -20.30
CA LEU A 217 41.23 22.33 -19.11
C LEU A 217 41.78 20.88 -19.11
N LYS A 218 41.43 20.06 -20.12
CA LYS A 218 41.90 18.67 -20.26
C LYS A 218 43.23 18.50 -21.02
N LYS A 219 43.79 19.58 -21.57
CA LYS A 219 44.97 19.53 -22.42
C LYS A 219 46.24 19.20 -21.59
N PRO A 220 46.98 18.12 -21.90
CA PRO A 220 48.18 17.73 -21.13
C PRO A 220 49.34 18.74 -21.19
N GLU A 221 49.34 19.65 -22.17
CA GLU A 221 50.40 20.65 -22.36
C GLU A 221 50.28 21.86 -21.41
N ARG A 222 49.12 22.03 -20.76
CA ARG A 222 48.88 23.11 -19.82
C ARG A 222 49.72 22.94 -18.55
N LYS A 223 49.97 24.02 -17.84
CA LYS A 223 50.60 23.99 -16.50
C LYS A 223 49.57 23.79 -15.40
N VAL A 224 48.34 24.25 -15.61
CA VAL A 224 47.21 24.05 -14.70
C VAL A 224 46.40 22.83 -15.13
N HIS A 225 46.42 21.80 -14.29
CA HIS A 225 45.69 20.55 -14.49
C HIS A 225 44.52 20.45 -13.52
N VAL A 226 43.34 20.09 -14.03
CA VAL A 226 42.13 19.87 -13.22
C VAL A 226 41.80 18.39 -13.18
N ILE A 227 41.64 17.86 -11.96
CA ILE A 227 41.28 16.46 -11.73
C ILE A 227 39.99 16.41 -10.92
N PHE A 228 38.96 15.84 -11.51
CA PHE A 228 37.67 15.63 -10.89
C PHE A 228 37.60 14.21 -10.29
N SER A 229 37.27 14.13 -9.01
CA SER A 229 37.04 12.88 -8.32
C SER A 229 35.64 12.81 -7.74
N ASP A 230 34.85 11.90 -8.28
CA ASP A 230 33.57 11.47 -7.75
C ASP A 230 33.82 10.35 -6.73
N ALA A 231 34.33 10.67 -5.54
CA ALA A 231 34.55 9.68 -4.48
C ALA A 231 34.47 10.32 -3.10
N TYR A 232 33.91 9.59 -2.12
CA TYR A 232 33.77 10.05 -0.73
C TYR A 232 35.07 9.94 0.10
N LEU A 233 36.15 9.38 -0.46
CA LEU A 233 37.49 9.30 0.15
C LEU A 233 37.51 8.61 1.53
N TYR A 234 36.81 7.48 1.63
CA TYR A 234 36.80 6.63 2.83
C TYR A 234 38.04 5.74 2.98
N GLY A 235 39.04 5.87 2.09
CA GLY A 235 40.25 5.04 2.10
C GLY A 235 40.16 3.72 1.33
N ASN A 236 39.11 3.52 0.53
CA ASN A 236 38.90 2.32 -0.28
C ASN A 236 38.22 2.59 -1.64
N ASP A 237 38.37 3.82 -2.16
CA ASP A 237 37.76 4.28 -3.42
C ASP A 237 38.38 3.64 -4.67
N GLY A 238 39.56 3.03 -4.56
CA GLY A 238 40.21 2.32 -5.65
C GLY A 238 41.08 3.18 -6.57
N VAL A 239 41.10 4.48 -6.37
CA VAL A 239 41.97 5.43 -7.08
C VAL A 239 43.04 5.94 -6.13
N PHE A 240 42.61 6.57 -5.03
CA PHE A 240 43.49 7.11 -4.00
C PHE A 240 43.72 6.08 -2.90
N ASP A 241 42.68 5.38 -2.43
CA ASP A 241 42.72 4.48 -1.27
C ASP A 241 43.32 5.19 -0.02
N LEU A 242 43.02 6.49 0.11
CA LEU A 242 43.48 7.37 1.18
C LEU A 242 42.29 8.08 1.83
N SER A 243 42.42 8.42 3.11
CA SER A 243 41.40 9.21 3.80
C SER A 243 41.41 10.68 3.35
N TYR A 244 40.25 11.32 3.43
CA TYR A 244 40.09 12.76 3.21
C TYR A 244 41.13 13.60 3.95
N GLU A 245 41.37 13.32 5.25
CA GLU A 245 42.30 14.08 6.07
C GLU A 245 43.76 13.95 5.62
N GLN A 246 44.17 12.75 5.16
CA GLN A 246 45.50 12.52 4.61
C GLN A 246 45.71 13.35 3.33
N ILE A 247 44.72 13.33 2.44
CA ILE A 247 44.78 14.10 1.19
C ILE A 247 44.82 15.60 1.49
N LEU A 248 43.93 16.08 2.37
CA LEU A 248 43.86 17.49 2.75
C LEU A 248 45.19 18.00 3.32
N ALA A 249 45.79 17.27 4.27
CA ALA A 249 47.06 17.65 4.90
C ALA A 249 48.26 17.70 3.92
N SER A 250 48.18 16.94 2.82
CA SER A 250 49.21 16.88 1.77
C SER A 250 49.12 17.97 0.70
N CYS A 251 48.07 18.79 0.73
CA CYS A 251 47.88 19.91 -0.20
C CYS A 251 48.65 21.17 0.22
N ASP A 252 48.94 22.03 -0.76
CA ASP A 252 49.67 23.29 -0.59
C ASP A 252 48.73 24.49 -0.38
N LEU A 253 47.55 24.44 -0.98
CA LEU A 253 46.53 25.47 -0.86
C LEU A 253 45.14 24.84 -1.05
N THR A 254 44.16 25.33 -0.30
CA THR A 254 42.75 24.99 -0.50
C THR A 254 41.96 26.21 -0.94
N ILE A 255 41.00 26.02 -1.85
CA ILE A 255 40.29 27.12 -2.50
C ILE A 255 38.79 26.85 -2.43
N PHE A 256 38.08 27.66 -1.65
CA PHE A 256 36.63 27.57 -1.46
C PHE A 256 35.99 28.93 -1.74
N PRO A 257 35.87 29.32 -3.01
CA PRO A 257 35.34 30.62 -3.36
C PRO A 257 33.81 30.52 -3.34
N SER A 258 33.17 30.09 -2.25
CA SER A 258 31.72 29.83 -2.22
C SER A 258 30.89 31.10 -2.46
N PHE A 259 29.84 30.98 -3.25
CA PHE A 259 28.79 32.01 -3.42
C PHE A 259 27.78 31.95 -2.27
N TYR A 260 27.53 30.76 -1.73
CA TYR A 260 26.63 30.55 -0.60
C TYR A 260 27.21 29.51 0.37
N GLU A 261 27.63 29.97 1.55
CA GLU A 261 28.16 29.09 2.57
C GLU A 261 27.80 29.59 3.99
N PRO A 262 26.82 28.97 4.67
CA PRO A 262 26.34 29.46 5.96
C PRO A 262 27.41 29.54 7.06
N TRP A 263 28.34 28.57 7.09
CA TRP A 263 29.52 28.62 7.95
C TRP A 263 30.79 28.46 7.13
N GLY A 264 31.03 27.29 6.55
CA GLY A 264 32.27 27.01 5.81
C GLY A 264 33.25 26.22 6.65
N TYR A 265 32.87 24.97 6.94
CA TYR A 265 33.70 24.04 7.70
C TYR A 265 35.00 23.70 6.97
N THR A 266 34.97 23.48 5.66
CA THR A 266 36.14 22.99 4.92
C THR A 266 37.32 23.98 4.90
N PRO A 267 37.12 25.30 4.78
CA PRO A 267 38.18 26.27 5.07
C PRO A 267 38.75 26.18 6.50
N LEU A 268 37.88 26.01 7.51
CA LEU A 268 38.30 25.85 8.92
C LEU A 268 39.05 24.53 9.15
N GLU A 269 38.61 23.44 8.53
CA GLU A 269 39.31 22.15 8.51
C GLU A 269 40.70 22.34 7.89
N SER A 270 40.78 22.98 6.72
CA SER A 270 42.05 23.19 6.01
C SER A 270 43.11 23.83 6.90
N ILE A 271 42.77 24.93 7.59
CA ILE A 271 43.73 25.59 8.49
C ILE A 271 44.01 24.79 9.77
N ALA A 272 43.06 23.99 10.26
CA ALA A 272 43.28 23.05 11.37
C ALA A 272 44.25 21.91 10.96
N TYR A 273 44.25 21.55 9.68
CA TYR A 273 45.22 20.67 9.04
C TYR A 273 46.51 21.39 8.59
N SER A 274 46.72 22.63 9.07
CA SER A 274 47.87 23.48 8.75
C SER A 274 48.02 23.76 7.25
N VAL A 275 46.91 23.81 6.51
CA VAL A 275 46.87 24.12 5.07
C VAL A 275 46.26 25.52 4.87
N PRO A 276 46.98 26.45 4.22
CA PRO A 276 46.44 27.76 3.90
C PRO A 276 45.17 27.64 3.05
N THR A 277 44.23 28.58 3.23
CA THR A 277 42.92 28.50 2.59
C THR A 277 42.42 29.82 2.04
N ILE A 278 41.63 29.73 0.97
CA ILE A 278 40.83 30.84 0.44
C ILE A 278 39.37 30.58 0.78
N THR A 279 38.73 31.57 1.39
CA THR A 279 37.29 31.60 1.65
C THR A 279 36.71 32.93 1.17
N THR A 280 35.42 33.20 1.43
CA THR A 280 34.74 34.40 0.90
C THR A 280 34.02 35.19 1.99
N ASP A 281 33.75 36.46 1.72
CA ASP A 281 32.86 37.31 2.53
C ASP A 281 31.36 36.97 2.35
N LEU A 282 31.05 35.93 1.56
CA LEU A 282 29.75 35.25 1.47
C LEU A 282 29.74 33.92 2.25
N SER A 283 30.79 33.64 3.02
CA SER A 283 30.84 32.52 3.96
C SER A 283 30.77 33.01 5.41
N GLY A 284 30.09 32.25 6.29
CA GLY A 284 29.99 32.60 7.71
C GLY A 284 31.34 32.68 8.42
N PHE A 285 32.23 31.74 8.13
CA PHE A 285 33.59 31.65 8.66
C PHE A 285 34.46 32.78 8.12
N GLY A 286 34.40 33.08 6.81
CA GLY A 286 35.11 34.23 6.23
C GLY A 286 34.66 35.58 6.79
N CYS A 287 33.36 35.72 7.09
CA CYS A 287 32.84 36.89 7.80
C CYS A 287 33.36 36.95 9.24
N TRP A 288 33.36 35.82 9.95
CA TRP A 288 33.89 35.74 11.31
C TRP A 288 35.39 36.09 11.35
N VAL A 289 36.19 35.57 10.42
CA VAL A 289 37.61 35.92 10.24
C VAL A 289 37.77 37.43 10.04
N SER A 290 37.02 38.00 9.11
CA SER A 290 37.12 39.44 8.78
C SER A 290 36.80 40.35 9.97
N ASN A 291 35.93 39.90 10.89
CA ASN A 291 35.48 40.70 12.03
C ASN A 291 36.29 40.48 13.30
N ASN A 292 36.93 39.33 13.47
CA ASN A 292 37.53 38.92 14.75
C ASN A 292 39.05 38.69 14.68
N VAL A 293 39.64 38.65 13.48
CA VAL A 293 41.05 38.28 13.29
C VAL A 293 41.87 39.48 12.80
N LYS A 294 43.07 39.64 13.36
CA LYS A 294 44.00 40.72 13.02
C LYS A 294 44.66 40.48 11.64
N GLN A 295 45.20 41.54 11.04
CA GLN A 295 45.82 41.51 9.70
C GLN A 295 46.99 40.51 9.57
N ASP A 296 47.67 40.14 10.67
CA ASP A 296 48.85 39.27 10.65
C ASP A 296 48.62 37.85 10.10
N PHE A 297 47.36 37.41 9.96
CA PHE A 297 46.94 36.12 9.44
C PHE A 297 46.55 36.12 7.94
N SER A 298 46.65 37.27 7.25
CA SER A 298 46.17 37.42 5.87
C SER A 298 46.86 36.52 4.83
N GLU A 299 48.02 35.96 5.17
CA GLU A 299 48.75 35.02 4.31
C GLU A 299 48.30 33.56 4.51
N ALA A 300 47.71 33.24 5.67
CA ALA A 300 47.19 31.91 6.00
C ALA A 300 45.73 31.72 5.56
N ILE A 301 44.92 32.78 5.69
CA ILE A 301 43.53 32.78 5.24
C ILE A 301 43.22 34.04 4.44
N PHE A 302 42.80 33.84 3.20
CA PHE A 302 42.37 34.94 2.32
C PHE A 302 40.85 34.95 2.20
N VAL A 303 40.24 36.10 2.52
CA VAL A 303 38.79 36.30 2.39
C VAL A 303 38.51 37.10 1.12
N LEU A 304 38.17 36.39 0.04
CA LEU A 304 37.81 36.95 -1.25
C LEU A 304 36.52 37.77 -1.15
N LYS A 305 36.52 38.98 -1.73
CA LYS A 305 35.40 39.93 -1.68
C LYS A 305 34.36 39.63 -2.77
N ARG A 306 33.58 38.57 -2.59
CA ARG A 306 32.52 38.13 -3.52
C ARG A 306 31.20 38.88 -3.37
N LYS A 307 31.00 39.70 -2.33
CA LYS A 307 29.82 40.59 -2.23
C LYS A 307 29.73 41.63 -3.36
N GLN A 308 30.83 41.93 -4.03
CA GLN A 308 30.85 42.80 -5.21
C GLN A 308 30.24 42.05 -6.41
N LEU A 309 29.44 42.72 -7.26
CA LEU A 309 28.71 42.03 -8.35
C LEU A 309 29.53 41.85 -9.65
N ASP A 310 30.79 42.29 -9.68
CA ASP A 310 31.65 42.21 -10.86
C ASP A 310 32.46 40.91 -10.85
N GLU A 311 31.99 39.91 -11.59
CA GLU A 311 32.64 38.59 -11.70
C GLU A 311 34.07 38.69 -12.25
N LEU A 312 34.34 39.58 -13.22
CA LEU A 312 35.68 39.72 -13.80
C LEU A 312 36.67 40.26 -12.78
N LYS A 313 36.25 41.22 -11.96
CA LYS A 313 37.06 41.75 -10.87
C LYS A 313 37.31 40.70 -9.78
N ILE A 314 36.30 39.90 -9.43
CA ILE A 314 36.47 38.80 -8.46
C ILE A 314 37.50 37.79 -8.97
N ILE A 315 37.44 37.43 -10.26
CA ILE A 315 38.41 36.51 -10.87
C ILE A 315 39.81 37.14 -10.86
N ALA A 316 39.94 38.43 -11.17
CA ALA A 316 41.22 39.14 -11.11
C ALA A 316 41.81 39.12 -9.69
N ASP A 317 41.01 39.46 -8.67
CA ASP A 317 41.43 39.46 -7.26
C ASP A 317 41.86 38.05 -6.80
N LEU A 318 41.16 37.00 -7.25
CA LEU A 318 41.54 35.61 -6.97
C LEU A 318 42.86 35.24 -7.65
N ASN A 319 43.01 35.54 -8.94
CA ASN A 319 44.23 35.26 -9.69
C ASN A 319 45.45 36.01 -9.15
N ASP A 320 45.30 37.28 -8.74
CA ASP A 320 46.37 38.07 -8.12
C ASP A 320 46.89 37.39 -6.84
N PHE A 321 45.98 36.85 -6.03
CA PHE A 321 46.35 36.10 -4.84
C PHE A 321 47.03 34.77 -5.20
N LEU A 322 46.48 34.00 -6.15
CA LEU A 322 47.07 32.73 -6.59
C LEU A 322 48.49 32.94 -7.15
N LEU A 323 48.70 33.97 -7.97
CA LEU A 323 50.03 34.35 -8.48
C LEU A 323 51.00 34.72 -7.34
N LYS A 324 50.51 35.41 -6.30
CA LYS A 324 51.30 35.72 -5.11
C LYS A 324 51.70 34.45 -4.35
N VAL A 325 50.79 33.48 -4.21
CA VAL A 325 51.09 32.17 -3.58
C VAL A 325 52.11 31.41 -4.39
N ILE A 326 51.94 31.31 -5.72
CA ILE A 326 52.90 30.65 -6.63
C ILE A 326 54.29 31.29 -6.52
N LYS A 327 54.36 32.63 -6.49
CA LYS A 327 55.65 33.33 -6.42
C LYS A 327 56.39 33.05 -5.11
N LYS A 328 55.66 32.83 -4.02
CA LYS A 328 56.24 32.57 -2.69
C LYS A 328 56.37 31.09 -2.34
N SER A 329 55.81 30.18 -3.15
CA SER A 329 55.78 28.74 -2.82
C SER A 329 57.17 28.08 -2.86
N SER A 330 58.16 28.72 -3.47
CA SER A 330 59.56 28.27 -3.46
C SER A 330 60.35 28.74 -2.23
N ASP A 331 59.81 29.64 -1.41
CA ASP A 331 60.42 30.09 -0.16
C ASP A 331 59.95 29.17 0.99
N GLU A 332 60.82 28.24 1.41
CA GLU A 332 60.52 27.29 2.49
C GLU A 332 60.15 27.98 3.82
N SER A 333 60.79 29.11 4.14
CA SER A 333 60.49 29.88 5.35
C SER A 333 59.07 30.45 5.30
N TYR A 334 58.68 30.97 4.13
CA TYR A 334 57.32 31.43 3.91
C TYR A 334 56.29 30.29 4.06
N VAL A 335 56.56 29.13 3.47
CA VAL A 335 55.65 27.98 3.55
C VAL A 335 55.46 27.51 4.99
N VAL A 336 56.55 27.30 5.74
CA VAL A 336 56.49 26.85 7.14
C VAL A 336 55.74 27.87 8.01
N ASN A 337 56.10 29.15 7.90
CA ASN A 337 55.45 30.22 8.67
C ASN A 337 53.95 30.34 8.35
N THR A 338 53.55 30.19 7.08
CA THR A 338 52.14 30.26 6.68
C THR A 338 51.34 29.08 7.22
N ARG A 339 51.91 27.86 7.22
CA ARG A 339 51.27 26.67 7.81
C ARG A 339 51.14 26.80 9.34
N GLU A 340 52.14 27.34 10.02
CA GLU A 340 52.08 27.60 11.46
C GLU A 340 50.99 28.64 11.80
N LYS A 341 50.94 29.75 11.06
CA LYS A 341 49.88 30.76 11.21
C LYS A 341 48.48 30.20 10.94
N SER A 342 48.35 29.26 9.99
CA SER A 342 47.08 28.58 9.72
C SER A 342 46.59 27.83 10.96
N LEU A 343 47.48 27.05 11.58
CA LEU A 343 47.14 26.31 12.81
C LEU A 343 46.85 27.24 14.00
N GLN A 344 47.65 28.30 14.18
CA GLN A 344 47.42 29.30 15.23
C GLN A 344 46.05 29.97 15.09
N MET A 345 45.64 30.28 13.87
CA MET A 345 44.31 30.83 13.58
C MET A 345 43.21 29.81 13.91
N ALA A 346 43.40 28.53 13.58
CA ALA A 346 42.42 27.48 13.84
C ALA A 346 42.05 27.36 15.33
N TYR A 347 43.01 27.56 16.25
CA TYR A 347 42.74 27.57 17.71
C TYR A 347 41.80 28.69 18.17
N LEU A 348 41.69 29.79 17.43
CA LEU A 348 40.73 30.86 17.73
C LEU A 348 39.28 30.43 17.44
N ALA A 349 39.09 29.38 16.64
CA ALA A 349 37.81 28.76 16.31
C ALA A 349 37.66 27.35 16.93
N ASP A 350 38.35 27.09 18.04
CA ASP A 350 38.24 25.82 18.76
C ASP A 350 36.90 25.71 19.50
N TRP A 351 36.29 24.52 19.48
CA TRP A 351 35.06 24.23 20.23
C TRP A 351 35.14 24.58 21.73
N LYS A 352 36.33 24.50 22.34
CA LYS A 352 36.56 24.89 23.74
C LYS A 352 36.17 26.35 24.02
N LEU A 353 36.25 27.21 23.01
CA LEU A 353 35.85 28.62 23.10
C LEU A 353 34.35 28.79 22.79
N PHE A 354 33.86 28.19 21.70
CA PHE A 354 32.50 28.42 21.22
C PHE A 354 31.42 27.63 21.96
N TYR A 355 31.74 26.54 22.66
CA TYR A 355 30.76 25.75 23.40
C TYR A 355 30.06 26.55 24.51
N GLN A 356 30.72 27.56 25.08
CA GLN A 356 30.11 28.43 26.10
C GLN A 356 28.87 29.15 25.56
N ASP A 357 28.87 29.54 24.28
CA ASP A 357 27.70 30.19 23.67
C ASP A 357 26.48 29.27 23.59
N TYR A 358 26.69 27.97 23.42
CA TYR A 358 25.64 26.96 23.43
C TYR A 358 25.10 26.73 24.85
N LEU A 359 25.96 26.70 25.87
CA LEU A 359 25.52 26.60 27.27
C LEU A 359 24.66 27.78 27.69
N GLU A 360 25.06 29.00 27.34
CA GLU A 360 24.27 30.20 27.60
C GLU A 360 22.90 30.14 26.91
N THR A 361 22.86 29.62 25.68
CA THR A 361 21.61 29.42 24.92
C THR A 361 20.66 28.47 25.63
N TYR A 362 21.16 27.34 26.16
CA TYR A 362 20.34 26.39 26.93
C TYR A 362 19.77 27.03 28.21
N MET A 363 20.57 27.85 28.91
CA MET A 363 20.10 28.58 30.09
C MET A 363 19.02 29.61 29.76
N GLN A 364 19.16 30.29 28.62
CA GLN A 364 18.18 31.25 28.12
C GLN A 364 16.83 30.57 27.79
N ALA A 365 16.86 29.41 27.12
CA ALA A 365 15.66 28.62 26.85
C ALA A 365 14.92 28.20 28.13
N ILE A 366 15.65 27.77 29.18
CA ILE A 366 15.05 27.41 30.48
C ILE A 366 14.39 28.63 31.15
N LYS A 367 14.99 29.82 31.03
CA LYS A 367 14.43 31.06 31.58
C LYS A 367 13.13 31.46 30.89
N PHE A 368 13.09 31.42 29.55
CA PHE A 368 11.88 31.72 28.78
C PHE A 368 10.72 30.76 29.12
N ASN A 369 11.03 29.47 29.30
CA ASN A 369 10.04 28.47 29.71
C ASN A 369 9.40 28.75 31.09
N LYS A 370 10.16 29.30 32.05
CA LYS A 370 9.68 29.60 33.41
C LYS A 370 8.75 30.82 33.47
N LEU A 371 8.93 31.83 32.63
CA LEU A 371 8.09 33.03 32.60
C LEU A 371 6.63 32.71 32.18
N SER A 372 6.44 31.70 31.33
CA SER A 372 5.13 31.20 30.91
C SER A 372 4.33 30.49 32.01
N ARG A 373 4.88 30.31 33.23
CA ARG A 373 4.19 29.71 34.40
C ARG A 373 3.49 30.72 35.31
N VAL A 374 3.80 32.01 35.22
CA VAL A 374 3.30 33.01 36.19
C VAL A 374 1.89 33.53 35.84
N THR A 375 1.34 33.16 34.68
CA THR A 375 0.14 33.80 34.11
C THR A 375 -1.14 32.97 34.20
N LEU A 376 -1.16 31.85 34.93
CA LEU A 376 -2.33 30.95 35.02
C LEU A 376 -2.64 30.55 36.47
N ASP A 377 -3.14 31.51 37.24
CA ASP A 377 -3.92 31.27 38.47
C ASP A 377 -4.88 32.46 38.64
N ILE A 378 -6.19 32.20 38.61
CA ILE A 378 -7.31 32.83 39.36
C ILE A 378 -8.67 32.44 38.72
N THR A 379 -9.61 32.11 39.61
CA THR A 379 -10.89 31.40 39.52
C THR A 379 -12.16 32.28 39.41
N ASP A 380 -13.22 31.73 38.78
CA ASP A 380 -14.70 31.84 38.93
C ASP A 380 -15.44 33.16 39.28
N LEU A 381 -16.33 33.64 38.38
CA LEU A 381 -17.83 33.64 38.50
C LEU A 381 -18.56 34.43 37.38
N ASP A 382 -19.82 34.04 37.14
CA ASP A 382 -20.70 34.24 35.96
C ASP A 382 -21.21 35.67 35.59
N ASN A 383 -21.16 35.94 34.28
CA ASN A 383 -22.13 36.56 33.35
C ASN A 383 -22.99 37.80 33.76
N GLN A 384 -22.53 39.00 33.37
CA GLN A 384 -23.03 39.77 32.21
C GLN A 384 -22.46 41.20 32.29
N LEU A 385 -21.44 41.51 31.48
CA LEU A 385 -21.11 42.88 31.05
C LEU A 385 -20.14 42.79 29.87
N ILE A 386 -20.49 43.56 28.85
CA ILE A 386 -19.83 43.81 27.57
C ILE A 386 -18.30 43.70 27.67
N THR A 387 -17.73 42.63 27.14
CA THR A 387 -16.30 42.57 26.88
C THR A 387 -16.01 43.44 25.66
N CYS A 388 -15.44 44.62 25.88
CA CYS A 388 -14.64 45.28 24.86
C CYS A 388 -13.42 44.40 24.58
N ILE A 389 -13.47 43.60 23.52
CA ILE A 389 -12.29 43.02 22.87
C ILE A 389 -11.59 44.20 22.18
N ASN A 390 -10.66 44.87 22.86
CA ASN A 390 -9.69 45.73 22.16
C ASN A 390 -8.50 44.87 21.80
N GLU A 391 -8.60 44.22 20.64
CA GLU A 391 -7.51 43.56 19.93
C GLU A 391 -6.86 44.55 18.94
N PRO A 392 -5.64 45.02 19.25
CA PRO A 392 -4.72 45.50 18.22
C PRO A 392 -3.25 45.18 18.56
N ALA A 393 -2.30 45.21 17.62
CA ALA A 393 -2.32 45.15 16.17
C ALA A 393 -0.88 44.85 15.76
N VAL A 394 -0.72 44.16 14.63
CA VAL A 394 0.45 43.39 14.28
C VAL A 394 1.02 43.95 12.97
N THR A 395 2.34 44.17 12.91
CA THR A 395 3.05 44.63 11.70
C THR A 395 3.93 43.54 11.07
N SER A 396 3.46 42.30 11.21
CA SER A 396 3.64 41.22 10.23
C SER A 396 2.38 40.34 10.27
N PRO A 397 1.84 39.86 9.13
CA PRO A 397 0.64 39.03 9.15
C PRO A 397 0.91 37.68 9.84
N ARG A 398 0.11 37.35 10.85
CA ARG A 398 0.17 36.12 11.66
C ARG A 398 -0.92 35.16 11.17
N LEU A 399 -0.57 33.97 10.69
CA LEU A 399 -1.57 32.95 10.37
C LEU A 399 -1.40 31.70 11.22
N ARG A 400 -2.54 31.21 11.71
CA ARG A 400 -2.80 30.05 12.56
C ARG A 400 -3.80 29.16 11.80
N SER A 401 -3.68 27.84 11.89
CA SER A 401 -4.75 26.94 11.42
C SER A 401 -5.79 26.80 12.53
N PHE A 402 -7.05 27.06 12.19
CA PHE A 402 -8.23 26.75 13.01
C PHE A 402 -9.20 25.97 12.14
N GLN A 403 -9.89 24.98 12.69
CA GLN A 403 -11.00 24.35 11.98
C GLN A 403 -12.22 25.25 12.17
N TYR A 404 -12.65 25.93 11.12
CA TYR A 404 -14.00 26.51 11.08
C TYR A 404 -14.95 25.34 10.89
N GLU A 405 -15.42 24.75 11.99
CA GLU A 405 -16.53 23.83 11.89
C GLU A 405 -17.71 24.60 11.31
N CYS A 406 -18.21 24.14 10.16
CA CYS A 406 -19.43 24.69 9.62
C CYS A 406 -20.54 24.59 10.67
N ILE A 407 -20.98 25.75 11.17
CA ILE A 407 -22.08 25.83 12.13
C ILE A 407 -23.34 25.55 11.33
N LEU A 408 -23.75 24.29 11.37
CA LEU A 408 -25.02 23.88 10.80
C LEU A 408 -26.14 24.66 11.50
N PRO A 409 -27.12 25.21 10.75
CA PRO A 409 -28.35 25.71 11.34
C PRO A 409 -28.92 24.66 12.30
N ARG A 410 -29.47 25.06 13.45
CA ARG A 410 -30.00 24.10 14.45
C ARG A 410 -30.99 23.10 13.84
N LYS A 411 -31.73 23.50 12.81
CA LYS A 411 -32.65 22.64 12.05
C LYS A 411 -31.96 21.56 11.21
N LEU A 412 -30.68 21.72 10.87
CA LEU A 412 -29.88 20.85 10.00
C LEU A 412 -28.73 20.16 10.73
N SER A 413 -28.65 20.22 12.05
CA SER A 413 -27.50 19.70 12.83
C SER A 413 -27.22 18.21 12.61
N GLY A 414 -28.26 17.43 12.27
CA GLY A 414 -28.13 16.01 11.94
C GLY A 414 -27.26 15.71 10.71
N LEU A 415 -27.02 16.67 9.81
CA LEU A 415 -26.14 16.48 8.66
C LEU A 415 -24.71 16.09 9.08
N ARG A 416 -24.24 16.55 10.25
CA ARG A 416 -22.91 16.21 10.76
C ARG A 416 -22.84 14.75 11.22
N GLU A 417 -23.88 14.27 11.88
CA GLU A 417 -23.96 12.86 12.28
C GLU A 417 -24.02 11.96 11.04
N LEU A 418 -24.87 12.34 10.08
CA LEU A 418 -24.99 11.66 8.80
C LEU A 418 -23.64 11.64 8.05
N ALA A 419 -22.92 12.77 7.95
CA ALA A 419 -21.65 12.85 7.22
C ALA A 419 -20.57 11.87 7.73
N TYR A 420 -20.53 11.58 9.03
CA TYR A 420 -19.57 10.64 9.64
C TYR A 420 -20.06 9.18 9.69
N ASN A 421 -21.24 8.88 9.12
CA ASN A 421 -21.75 7.52 9.01
C ASN A 421 -21.97 7.15 7.54
N PHE A 422 -21.20 6.20 7.03
CA PHE A 422 -21.23 5.77 5.63
C PHE A 422 -22.58 5.22 5.15
N TRP A 423 -23.60 5.11 6.01
CA TRP A 423 -24.99 4.88 5.60
C TRP A 423 -25.41 5.73 4.39
N TRP A 424 -24.99 7.01 4.32
CA TRP A 424 -25.25 7.86 3.16
C TRP A 424 -24.70 7.30 1.83
N ALA A 425 -23.65 6.48 1.86
CA ALA A 425 -22.96 5.98 0.67
C ALA A 425 -23.80 5.00 -0.16
N TRP A 426 -24.83 4.38 0.43
CA TRP A 426 -25.78 3.50 -0.28
C TRP A 426 -27.24 3.96 -0.19
N HIS A 427 -27.48 5.19 0.28
CA HIS A 427 -28.80 5.83 0.27
C HIS A 427 -28.78 7.12 -0.55
N ASN A 428 -29.37 7.08 -1.75
CA ASN A 428 -29.26 8.18 -2.71
C ASN A 428 -29.92 9.48 -2.23
N GLU A 429 -31.03 9.40 -1.48
CA GLU A 429 -31.67 10.57 -0.87
C GLU A 429 -30.74 11.26 0.14
N ALA A 430 -29.89 10.50 0.84
CA ALA A 430 -28.88 11.06 1.73
C ALA A 430 -27.77 11.78 0.96
N LYS A 431 -27.36 11.28 -0.21
CA LYS A 431 -26.44 12.01 -1.11
C LYS A 431 -27.09 13.25 -1.69
N GLU A 432 -28.36 13.15 -2.05
CA GLU A 432 -29.18 14.25 -2.57
C GLU A 432 -29.27 15.40 -1.56
N LEU A 433 -29.27 15.12 -0.25
CA LEU A 433 -29.19 16.17 0.77
C LEU A 433 -27.94 17.04 0.63
N PHE A 434 -26.78 16.47 0.33
CA PHE A 434 -25.54 17.23 0.13
C PHE A 434 -25.54 17.89 -1.25
N GLN A 435 -25.91 17.14 -2.29
CA GLN A 435 -25.95 17.63 -3.66
C GLN A 435 -26.93 18.80 -3.86
N LYS A 436 -28.11 18.79 -3.23
CA LYS A 436 -29.09 19.90 -3.32
C LYS A 436 -28.64 21.17 -2.62
N ILE A 437 -27.72 21.09 -1.65
CA ILE A 437 -27.16 22.30 -1.03
C ILE A 437 -26.25 23.00 -2.03
N ASP A 438 -25.33 22.25 -2.66
CA ASP A 438 -24.41 22.77 -3.66
C ASP A 438 -23.92 21.64 -4.60
N PRO A 439 -24.49 21.52 -5.81
CA PRO A 439 -24.19 20.38 -6.69
C PRO A 439 -22.80 20.45 -7.28
N VAL A 440 -22.24 21.65 -7.48
CA VAL A 440 -20.90 21.82 -8.05
C VAL A 440 -19.86 21.43 -7.01
N LEU A 441 -19.99 21.93 -5.79
CA LEU A 441 -19.06 21.60 -4.70
C LEU A 441 -19.11 20.11 -4.34
N TRP A 442 -20.29 19.48 -4.46
CA TRP A 442 -20.44 18.03 -4.23
C TRP A 442 -19.58 17.19 -5.18
N GLU A 443 -19.50 17.59 -6.46
CA GLU A 443 -18.62 16.94 -7.46
C GLU A 443 -17.14 17.26 -7.19
N GLU A 444 -16.80 18.53 -6.91
CA GLU A 444 -15.42 18.96 -6.60
C GLU A 444 -14.83 18.25 -5.38
N THR A 445 -15.67 17.95 -4.39
CA THR A 445 -15.31 17.23 -3.17
C THR A 445 -15.30 15.71 -3.35
N ARG A 446 -15.52 15.22 -4.59
CA ARG A 446 -15.61 13.78 -4.93
C ARG A 446 -16.60 13.04 -4.02
N HIS A 447 -17.77 13.64 -3.82
CA HIS A 447 -18.86 13.05 -3.02
C HIS A 447 -18.49 12.75 -1.56
N ASN A 448 -17.54 13.50 -0.99
CA ASN A 448 -17.16 13.37 0.40
C ASN A 448 -17.94 14.37 1.27
N PRO A 449 -18.90 13.93 2.12
CA PRO A 449 -19.74 14.84 2.89
C PRO A 449 -19.01 15.58 3.99
N VAL A 450 -17.94 15.01 4.56
CA VAL A 450 -17.12 15.72 5.55
C VAL A 450 -16.35 16.84 4.88
N TYR A 451 -15.71 16.55 3.75
CA TYR A 451 -15.00 17.57 2.98
C TYR A 451 -15.96 18.64 2.44
N PHE A 452 -17.13 18.24 1.96
CA PHE A 452 -18.21 19.14 1.54
C PHE A 452 -18.66 20.08 2.67
N LEU A 453 -18.97 19.55 3.85
CA LEU A 453 -19.40 20.37 4.99
C LEU A 453 -18.29 21.33 5.46
N ASN A 454 -17.02 20.97 5.27
CA ASN A 454 -15.89 21.85 5.57
C ASN A 454 -15.74 23.01 4.56
N LEU A 455 -16.31 22.90 3.35
CA LEU A 455 -16.19 23.90 2.28
C LEU A 455 -17.49 24.66 1.98
N VAL A 456 -18.65 24.09 2.31
CA VAL A 456 -19.96 24.65 1.92
C VAL A 456 -20.26 25.99 2.58
N SER A 457 -20.83 26.92 1.82
CA SER A 457 -21.15 28.26 2.33
C SER A 457 -22.33 28.26 3.31
N SER A 458 -22.27 29.14 4.31
CA SER A 458 -23.36 29.35 5.28
C SER A 458 -24.66 29.84 4.62
N GLN A 459 -24.58 30.57 3.51
CA GLN A 459 -25.73 31.04 2.75
C GLN A 459 -26.50 29.87 2.11
N ASN A 460 -25.80 28.91 1.51
CA ASN A 460 -26.44 27.75 0.90
C ASN A 460 -27.12 26.88 1.97
N LEU A 461 -26.49 26.72 3.15
CA LEU A 461 -27.12 26.03 4.29
C LEU A 461 -28.34 26.79 4.85
N GLN A 462 -28.30 28.12 4.92
CA GLN A 462 -29.46 28.90 5.34
C GLN A 462 -30.61 28.80 4.34
N ARG A 463 -30.33 28.89 3.04
CA ARG A 463 -31.32 28.67 1.97
C ARG A 463 -31.96 27.29 2.08
N ALA A 464 -31.15 26.25 2.28
CA ALA A 464 -31.64 24.89 2.51
C ALA A 464 -32.51 24.82 3.78
N SER A 465 -32.13 25.53 4.85
CA SER A 465 -32.86 25.50 6.13
C SER A 465 -34.24 26.17 6.15
N VAL A 466 -34.55 27.01 5.15
CA VAL A 466 -35.84 27.69 4.97
C VAL A 466 -36.62 27.19 3.77
N ASN A 467 -36.01 26.38 2.90
CA ASN A 467 -36.69 25.74 1.77
C ASN A 467 -37.53 24.57 2.29
N GLU A 468 -38.85 24.65 2.10
CA GLU A 468 -39.79 23.66 2.62
C GLU A 468 -39.59 22.26 2.00
N GLU A 469 -39.30 22.18 0.69
CA GLU A 469 -39.03 20.91 0.00
C GLU A 469 -37.74 20.25 0.54
N TYR A 470 -36.68 21.05 0.74
CA TYR A 470 -35.43 20.54 1.31
C TYR A 470 -35.62 20.08 2.75
N ILE A 471 -36.31 20.85 3.59
CA ILE A 471 -36.59 20.48 4.98
C ILE A 471 -37.44 19.21 5.06
N TRP A 472 -38.41 19.04 4.16
CA TRP A 472 -39.17 17.80 4.07
C TRP A 472 -38.24 16.62 3.76
N LEU A 473 -37.39 16.73 2.74
CA LEU A 473 -36.41 15.69 2.38
C LEU A 473 -35.44 15.41 3.53
N TYR A 474 -34.92 16.45 4.18
CA TYR A 474 -34.04 16.34 5.35
C TYR A 474 -34.71 15.59 6.50
N ASN A 475 -35.93 15.98 6.88
CA ASN A 475 -36.65 15.33 7.96
C ASN A 475 -36.98 13.87 7.61
N HIS A 476 -37.34 13.60 6.35
CA HIS A 476 -37.57 12.26 5.86
C HIS A 476 -36.30 11.39 5.99
N VAL A 477 -35.18 11.84 5.43
CA VAL A 477 -33.89 11.12 5.47
C VAL A 477 -33.40 10.94 6.90
N MET A 478 -33.44 11.98 7.74
CA MET A 478 -33.02 11.86 9.14
C MET A 478 -33.94 10.94 9.93
N SER A 479 -35.26 10.94 9.67
CA SER A 479 -36.19 9.99 10.27
C SER A 479 -35.85 8.57 9.85
N THR A 480 -35.56 8.34 8.57
CA THR A 480 -35.15 7.03 8.04
C THR A 480 -33.81 6.58 8.64
N PHE A 481 -32.82 7.46 8.71
CA PHE A 481 -31.52 7.21 9.33
C PHE A 481 -31.64 6.90 10.82
N ASN A 482 -32.35 7.75 11.57
CA ASN A 482 -32.56 7.53 13.01
C ASN A 482 -33.32 6.25 13.27
N ASN A 483 -34.37 5.95 12.48
CA ASN A 483 -35.05 4.67 12.58
C ASN A 483 -34.07 3.52 12.29
N TYR A 484 -33.28 3.59 11.22
CA TYR A 484 -32.28 2.57 10.87
C TYR A 484 -31.27 2.29 12.00
N ILE A 485 -30.78 3.34 12.67
CA ILE A 485 -29.79 3.23 13.77
C ILE A 485 -30.45 2.81 15.09
N GLN A 486 -31.62 3.38 15.41
CA GLN A 486 -32.35 3.10 16.66
C GLN A 486 -33.17 1.82 16.63
N THR A 487 -33.33 1.21 15.46
CA THR A 487 -33.99 -0.08 15.32
C THR A 487 -33.19 -1.10 16.13
N ASN A 488 -33.62 -1.25 17.38
CA ASN A 488 -33.03 -2.13 18.36
C ASN A 488 -33.58 -3.53 18.07
N HIS A 489 -33.07 -4.13 17.00
CA HIS A 489 -33.32 -5.53 16.74
C HIS A 489 -32.33 -6.35 17.58
N ASP A 490 -32.70 -6.58 18.84
CA ASP A 490 -32.49 -7.88 19.50
C ASP A 490 -33.16 -9.06 18.72
N VAL A 491 -33.50 -8.83 17.44
CA VAL A 491 -34.49 -9.55 16.63
C VAL A 491 -34.06 -9.51 15.17
N ILE A 492 -32.85 -9.97 14.87
CA ILE A 492 -32.86 -11.06 13.92
C ILE A 492 -32.83 -12.36 14.71
N LYS A 493 -34.02 -12.95 14.90
CA LYS A 493 -34.21 -14.36 15.23
C LYS A 493 -33.72 -15.26 14.07
N LEU A 494 -32.53 -15.01 13.52
CA LEU A 494 -31.91 -15.97 12.60
C LEU A 494 -31.56 -17.23 13.39
N TYR A 495 -31.22 -17.10 14.69
CA TYR A 495 -31.01 -18.21 15.62
C TYR A 495 -31.38 -17.88 17.06
N ASP A 496 -31.76 -18.92 17.82
CA ASP A 496 -32.07 -18.90 19.27
C ASP A 496 -30.78 -18.84 20.12
N THR A 497 -29.85 -17.94 19.79
CA THR A 497 -28.58 -17.81 20.51
C THR A 497 -28.40 -16.39 21.03
N LYS A 498 -28.55 -16.22 22.36
CA LYS A 498 -28.23 -14.95 23.07
C LYS A 498 -26.73 -14.62 23.07
N ALA A 499 -25.91 -15.46 22.46
CA ALA A 499 -24.47 -15.46 22.57
C ALA A 499 -23.77 -14.51 21.58
N ILE A 500 -24.40 -14.14 20.47
CA ILE A 500 -23.96 -13.02 19.64
C ILE A 500 -24.80 -11.80 20.02
N SER A 501 -24.16 -10.76 20.51
CA SER A 501 -24.85 -9.56 21.01
C SER A 501 -23.95 -8.34 20.84
N SER A 502 -24.48 -7.14 21.06
CA SER A 502 -23.68 -5.91 21.03
C SER A 502 -22.55 -5.89 22.07
N SER A 503 -22.67 -6.66 23.16
CA SER A 503 -21.60 -6.82 24.16
C SER A 503 -20.58 -7.90 23.77
N HIS A 504 -21.00 -8.88 22.96
CA HIS A 504 -20.15 -9.95 22.45
C HIS A 504 -20.34 -10.10 20.93
N PRO A 505 -19.85 -9.12 20.14
CA PRO A 505 -20.10 -9.06 18.70
C PRO A 505 -19.25 -10.07 17.94
N ILE A 506 -19.47 -10.17 16.62
CA ILE A 506 -18.51 -10.79 15.70
C ILE A 506 -17.39 -9.78 15.43
N ALA A 507 -16.13 -10.21 15.42
CA ALA A 507 -15.00 -9.39 14.99
C ALA A 507 -14.52 -9.82 13.59
N TYR A 508 -14.66 -8.95 12.60
CA TYR A 508 -14.27 -9.18 11.22
C TYR A 508 -12.93 -8.52 10.91
N PHE A 509 -11.91 -9.29 10.58
CA PHE A 509 -10.56 -8.81 10.27
C PHE A 509 -10.30 -8.91 8.77
N CYS A 510 -9.93 -7.78 8.16
CA CYS A 510 -9.55 -7.74 6.75
C CYS A 510 -8.44 -6.71 6.52
N MET A 511 -7.62 -6.98 5.50
CA MET A 511 -6.56 -6.09 5.07
C MET A 511 -7.09 -4.88 4.30
N GLU A 512 -8.24 -4.98 3.64
CA GLU A 512 -8.79 -3.92 2.79
C GLU A 512 -10.30 -3.77 2.92
N TYR A 513 -10.81 -2.55 2.75
CA TYR A 513 -12.24 -2.23 2.80
C TYR A 513 -12.62 -1.22 1.70
N GLY A 514 -13.50 -1.63 0.79
CA GLY A 514 -14.03 -0.79 -0.29
C GLY A 514 -15.45 -0.33 0.02
N ILE A 515 -15.58 0.67 0.90
CA ILE A 515 -16.89 1.20 1.33
C ILE A 515 -17.45 2.19 0.31
N ASP A 516 -16.67 3.21 -0.02
CA ASP A 516 -17.00 4.25 -0.98
C ASP A 516 -15.70 4.90 -1.51
N GLU A 517 -15.78 5.74 -2.54
CA GLU A 517 -14.61 6.33 -3.20
C GLU A 517 -13.85 7.34 -2.33
N CYS A 518 -14.51 7.92 -1.33
CA CYS A 518 -13.88 8.82 -0.37
C CYS A 518 -12.96 8.11 0.66
N LEU A 519 -12.90 6.76 0.64
CA LEU A 519 -12.04 5.95 1.50
C LEU A 519 -11.35 4.83 0.69
N PRO A 520 -10.30 5.15 -0.10
CA PRO A 520 -9.69 4.20 -1.03
C PRO A 520 -8.62 3.31 -0.37
N ILE A 521 -9.01 2.62 0.69
CA ILE A 521 -8.19 1.62 1.40
C ILE A 521 -8.41 0.20 0.85
N TYR A 522 -8.59 0.08 -0.46
CA TYR A 522 -8.82 -1.17 -1.16
C TYR A 522 -8.08 -1.22 -2.51
N SER A 523 -7.72 -2.43 -2.94
CA SER A 523 -7.05 -2.68 -4.22
C SER A 523 -7.95 -3.35 -5.26
N GLY A 524 -8.99 -4.06 -4.83
CA GLY A 524 -9.83 -4.82 -5.74
C GLY A 524 -11.05 -5.51 -5.11
N GLY A 525 -11.35 -6.71 -5.63
CA GLY A 525 -12.60 -7.42 -5.32
C GLY A 525 -12.75 -7.88 -3.88
N LEU A 526 -11.66 -8.18 -3.17
CA LEU A 526 -11.68 -8.61 -1.77
C LEU A 526 -12.18 -7.48 -0.86
N GLY A 527 -11.61 -6.28 -1.00
CA GLY A 527 -12.01 -5.11 -0.21
C GLY A 527 -13.41 -4.63 -0.57
N ILE A 528 -13.79 -4.68 -1.84
CA ILE A 528 -15.15 -4.34 -2.28
C ILE A 528 -16.17 -5.33 -1.69
N LEU A 529 -15.84 -6.62 -1.63
CA LEU A 529 -16.67 -7.61 -0.96
C LEU A 529 -16.76 -7.34 0.55
N ALA A 530 -15.64 -7.05 1.22
CA ALA A 530 -15.62 -6.70 2.64
C ALA A 530 -16.55 -5.50 2.90
N GLY A 531 -16.53 -4.49 2.03
CA GLY A 531 -17.44 -3.35 2.14
C GLY A 531 -18.91 -3.69 1.92
N ASP A 532 -19.24 -4.47 0.89
CA ASP A 532 -20.61 -4.94 0.65
C ASP A 532 -21.10 -5.84 1.79
N TYR A 533 -20.20 -6.62 2.39
CA TYR A 533 -20.48 -7.47 3.54
C TYR A 533 -20.81 -6.65 4.79
N LEU A 534 -20.01 -5.63 5.13
CA LEU A 534 -20.29 -4.76 6.27
C LEU A 534 -21.63 -4.02 6.12
N LYS A 535 -21.96 -3.57 4.90
CA LYS A 535 -23.25 -2.93 4.60
C LYS A 535 -24.42 -3.89 4.81
N ALA A 536 -24.31 -5.12 4.29
CA ALA A 536 -25.34 -6.15 4.49
C ALA A 536 -25.49 -6.57 5.96
N ILE A 537 -24.37 -6.69 6.70
CA ILE A 537 -24.38 -6.96 8.14
C ILE A 537 -25.06 -5.84 8.91
N SER A 538 -24.79 -4.58 8.52
CA SER A 538 -25.44 -3.40 9.07
C SER A 538 -26.95 -3.37 8.81
N ASP A 539 -27.37 -3.67 7.57
CA ASP A 539 -28.78 -3.71 7.16
C ASP A 539 -29.55 -4.86 7.84
N LEU A 540 -28.84 -5.93 8.20
CA LEU A 540 -29.35 -7.05 8.98
C LEU A 540 -29.19 -6.84 10.49
N HIS A 541 -28.65 -5.70 10.94
CA HIS A 541 -28.40 -5.41 12.37
C HIS A 541 -27.65 -6.52 13.11
N VAL A 542 -26.77 -7.26 12.42
CA VAL A 542 -25.99 -8.32 13.04
C VAL A 542 -24.85 -7.67 13.84
N PRO A 543 -24.73 -7.92 15.17
CA PRO A 543 -23.71 -7.29 15.99
C PRO A 543 -22.29 -7.64 15.52
N MET A 544 -21.61 -6.66 14.92
CA MET A 544 -20.27 -6.83 14.34
C MET A 544 -19.41 -5.59 14.57
N VAL A 545 -18.13 -5.84 14.82
CA VAL A 545 -17.04 -4.87 14.72
C VAL A 545 -16.07 -5.32 13.65
N ALA A 546 -15.52 -4.39 12.89
CA ALA A 546 -14.54 -4.67 11.85
C ALA A 546 -13.19 -4.06 12.21
N VAL A 547 -12.10 -4.71 11.80
CA VAL A 547 -10.72 -4.26 12.04
C VAL A 547 -9.93 -4.33 10.75
N GLY A 548 -9.16 -3.28 10.49
CA GLY A 548 -8.24 -3.17 9.36
C GLY A 548 -7.07 -2.24 9.66
N LEU A 549 -6.31 -1.87 8.63
CA LEU A 549 -5.26 -0.86 8.72
C LEU A 549 -5.70 0.40 7.97
N PHE A 550 -5.31 1.57 8.48
CA PHE A 550 -5.48 2.83 7.77
C PHE A 550 -4.28 3.07 6.87
N TYR A 551 -4.44 2.90 5.56
CA TYR A 551 -3.40 3.22 4.59
C TYR A 551 -3.44 4.69 4.22
N LYS A 552 -2.50 5.47 4.72
CA LYS A 552 -2.46 6.93 4.51
C LYS A 552 -2.44 7.33 3.03
N GLN A 553 -1.89 6.51 2.15
CA GLN A 553 -1.82 6.72 0.70
C GLN A 553 -2.80 5.83 -0.09
N GLY A 554 -3.63 5.03 0.59
CA GLY A 554 -4.50 4.03 -0.04
C GLY A 554 -3.71 2.99 -0.84
N TYR A 555 -4.23 2.61 -2.01
CA TYR A 555 -3.53 1.75 -2.96
C TYR A 555 -2.55 2.56 -3.84
N PHE A 556 -3.05 3.26 -4.85
CA PHE A 556 -2.36 4.31 -5.61
C PHE A 556 -3.34 4.98 -6.59
N PHE A 557 -3.02 6.20 -7.02
CA PHE A 557 -3.68 6.87 -8.14
C PHE A 557 -3.01 6.46 -9.45
N GLN A 558 -3.82 5.95 -10.37
CA GLN A 558 -3.40 5.52 -11.69
C GLN A 558 -3.39 6.73 -12.63
N ARG A 559 -2.29 6.89 -13.36
CA ARG A 559 -2.20 7.74 -14.53
C ARG A 559 -1.65 6.92 -15.68
N ILE A 560 -2.10 7.19 -16.90
CA ILE A 560 -1.50 6.60 -18.10
C ILE A 560 -0.66 7.66 -18.82
N ASP A 561 0.60 7.33 -19.06
CA ASP A 561 1.58 8.22 -19.70
C ASP A 561 1.36 8.32 -21.23
N THR A 562 2.16 9.15 -21.91
CA THR A 562 2.07 9.31 -23.36
C THR A 562 2.33 8.03 -24.16
N LYS A 563 3.05 7.05 -23.59
CA LYS A 563 3.33 5.78 -24.25
C LYS A 563 2.20 4.76 -24.06
N GLY A 564 1.28 5.00 -23.13
CA GLY A 564 0.24 4.04 -22.77
C GLY A 564 0.65 3.14 -21.60
N GLU A 565 1.72 3.49 -20.88
CA GLU A 565 2.18 2.78 -19.69
C GLU A 565 1.54 3.36 -18.42
N GLN A 566 1.35 2.50 -17.41
CA GLN A 566 0.74 2.88 -16.15
C GLN A 566 1.77 3.48 -15.18
N GLU A 567 1.49 4.70 -14.72
CA GLU A 567 2.17 5.36 -13.59
C GLU A 567 1.35 5.21 -12.31
N ALA A 568 2.01 4.85 -11.20
CA ALA A 568 1.40 4.76 -9.88
C ALA A 568 1.83 5.96 -9.01
N LEU A 569 0.88 6.85 -8.71
CA LEU A 569 1.08 8.04 -7.89
C LEU A 569 0.58 7.79 -6.47
N TYR A 570 1.40 8.15 -5.48
CA TYR A 570 1.10 7.95 -4.06
C TYR A 570 0.91 9.30 -3.37
N GLU A 571 -0.34 9.70 -3.17
CA GLU A 571 -0.72 10.93 -2.46
C GLU A 571 -1.28 10.58 -1.09
N ALA A 572 -0.82 11.28 -0.05
CA ALA A 572 -1.31 11.07 1.30
C ALA A 572 -2.67 11.76 1.50
N TRP A 573 -3.64 11.01 1.99
CA TRP A 573 -4.95 11.54 2.36
C TRP A 573 -4.87 12.38 3.64
N ASP A 574 -5.55 13.52 3.62
CA ASP A 574 -5.76 14.32 4.82
C ASP A 574 -6.81 13.65 5.71
N THR A 575 -6.39 13.24 6.90
CA THR A 575 -7.25 12.55 7.86
C THR A 575 -8.45 13.39 8.31
N ASN A 576 -8.37 14.73 8.21
CA ASN A 576 -9.47 15.64 8.57
C ASN A 576 -10.57 15.71 7.49
N GLN A 577 -10.30 15.19 6.30
CA GLN A 577 -11.25 15.18 5.19
C GLN A 577 -12.01 13.86 5.09
N ILE A 578 -11.50 12.79 5.72
CA ILE A 578 -12.14 11.47 5.67
C ILE A 578 -13.26 11.38 6.72
N PRO A 579 -14.39 10.72 6.43
CA PRO A 579 -15.45 10.40 7.40
C PRO A 579 -15.04 9.42 8.50
N MET A 580 -14.02 9.78 9.30
CA MET A 580 -13.47 8.98 10.39
C MET A 580 -13.13 9.84 11.60
N ARG A 581 -13.09 9.23 12.79
CA ARG A 581 -12.78 9.91 14.04
C ARG A 581 -11.64 9.20 14.77
N PRO A 582 -10.73 9.92 15.44
CA PRO A 582 -9.73 9.28 16.28
C PRO A 582 -10.44 8.57 17.45
N VAL A 583 -10.02 7.35 17.77
CA VAL A 583 -10.52 6.65 18.94
C VAL A 583 -9.86 7.24 20.18
N ASN A 584 -10.67 7.92 21.00
CA ASN A 584 -10.21 8.60 22.22
C ASN A 584 -10.81 7.95 23.47
N ASP A 585 -10.09 8.03 24.57
CA ASP A 585 -10.58 7.66 25.89
C ASP A 585 -11.60 8.69 26.43
N ALA A 586 -12.19 8.40 27.59
CA ALA A 586 -13.17 9.29 28.24
C ALA A 586 -12.62 10.69 28.60
N LYS A 587 -11.29 10.88 28.56
CA LYS A 587 -10.61 12.16 28.81
C LYS A 587 -10.23 12.89 27.52
N GLY A 588 -10.60 12.36 26.35
CA GLY A 588 -10.30 12.94 25.05
C GLY A 588 -8.89 12.65 24.53
N LYS A 589 -8.13 11.74 25.16
CA LYS A 589 -6.79 11.35 24.68
C LYS A 589 -6.88 10.15 23.75
N ALA A 590 -6.09 10.14 22.67
CA ALA A 590 -6.02 9.00 21.76
C ALA A 590 -5.71 7.69 22.48
N VAL A 591 -6.49 6.65 22.18
CA VAL A 591 -6.27 5.29 22.68
C VAL A 591 -5.12 4.66 21.89
N ILE A 592 -4.05 4.31 22.60
CA ILE A 592 -2.84 3.72 22.01
C ILE A 592 -2.67 2.28 22.51
N THR A 593 -2.40 1.36 21.59
CA THR A 593 -1.91 0.00 21.86
C THR A 593 -0.46 -0.15 21.39
N SER A 594 0.18 -1.26 21.70
CA SER A 594 1.55 -1.52 21.24
C SER A 594 1.87 -3.00 21.01
N VAL A 595 2.83 -3.24 20.12
CA VAL A 595 3.36 -4.56 19.78
C VAL A 595 4.89 -4.52 19.82
N GLU A 596 5.50 -5.54 20.43
CA GLU A 596 6.96 -5.72 20.45
C GLU A 596 7.40 -6.45 19.17
N ILE A 597 8.29 -5.84 18.38
CA ILE A 597 8.84 -6.41 17.15
C ILE A 597 10.37 -6.19 17.16
N LEU A 598 11.17 -7.25 17.01
CA LEU A 598 12.64 -7.17 16.92
C LEU A 598 13.30 -6.30 18.00
N SER A 599 12.81 -6.36 19.25
CA SER A 599 13.28 -5.57 20.41
C SER A 599 12.91 -4.09 20.43
N ARG A 600 12.04 -3.62 19.52
CA ARG A 600 11.40 -2.29 19.59
C ARG A 600 9.91 -2.42 19.86
N THR A 601 9.35 -1.41 20.52
CA THR A 601 7.90 -1.29 20.75
C THR A 601 7.30 -0.38 19.70
N ILE A 602 6.41 -0.92 18.88
CA ILE A 602 5.65 -0.15 17.90
C ILE A 602 4.32 0.25 18.53
N TYR A 603 4.05 1.54 18.61
CA TYR A 603 2.81 2.12 19.11
C TYR A 603 1.79 2.27 17.98
N ILE A 604 0.52 2.03 18.28
CA ILE A 604 -0.55 1.98 17.29
C ILE A 604 -1.75 2.75 17.85
N LYS A 605 -2.22 3.76 17.12
CA LYS A 605 -3.54 4.38 17.35
C LYS A 605 -4.58 3.73 16.45
N ALA A 606 -5.86 4.08 16.64
CA ALA A 606 -6.90 3.68 15.70
C ALA A 606 -7.85 4.82 15.35
N TRP A 607 -8.44 4.71 14.17
CA TRP A 607 -9.54 5.53 13.67
C TRP A 607 -10.83 4.71 13.68
N GLU A 608 -11.94 5.30 14.14
CA GLU A 608 -13.28 4.72 14.05
C GLU A 608 -14.02 5.28 12.83
N ILE A 609 -14.63 4.38 12.07
CA ILE A 609 -15.57 4.65 10.98
C ILE A 609 -16.89 3.95 11.29
N LYS A 610 -18.01 4.67 11.14
CA LYS A 610 -19.34 4.06 11.20
C LYS A 610 -19.78 3.64 9.80
N VAL A 611 -20.00 2.34 9.60
CA VAL A 611 -20.62 1.77 8.39
C VAL A 611 -22.02 1.33 8.77
N GLY A 612 -22.95 2.29 8.76
CA GLY A 612 -24.29 2.08 9.31
C GLY A 612 -24.21 1.79 10.81
N ASN A 613 -24.55 0.57 11.21
CA ASN A 613 -24.50 0.05 12.58
C ASN A 613 -23.17 -0.64 12.93
N VAL A 614 -22.29 -0.88 11.95
CA VAL A 614 -21.00 -1.55 12.16
C VAL A 614 -19.91 -0.52 12.47
N ASN A 615 -19.14 -0.76 13.53
CA ASN A 615 -17.94 0.03 13.84
C ASN A 615 -16.72 -0.62 13.15
N LEU A 616 -16.09 0.11 12.24
CA LEU A 616 -14.84 -0.26 11.60
C LEU A 616 -13.68 0.50 12.26
N TYR A 617 -12.73 -0.23 12.84
CA TYR A 617 -11.51 0.31 13.43
C TYR A 617 -10.32 0.12 12.49
N LEU A 618 -9.68 1.22 12.10
CA LEU A 618 -8.49 1.21 11.25
C LEU A 618 -7.25 1.58 12.07
N LEU A 619 -6.34 0.63 12.21
CA LEU A 619 -5.10 0.78 12.96
C LEU A 619 -4.08 1.62 12.17
N ASP A 620 -3.35 2.48 12.87
CA ASP A 620 -2.41 3.41 12.27
C ASP A 620 -1.13 3.51 13.11
N THR A 621 0.03 3.27 12.47
CA THR A 621 1.34 3.42 13.12
C THR A 621 1.92 4.82 12.95
N ASP A 622 1.28 5.73 12.23
CA ASP A 622 1.68 7.13 12.12
C ASP A 622 1.36 7.91 13.41
N VAL A 623 2.14 7.62 14.45
CA VAL A 623 2.10 8.26 15.76
C VAL A 623 3.47 8.83 16.14
N PRO A 624 3.52 9.97 16.86
CA PRO A 624 4.77 10.61 17.25
C PRO A 624 5.74 9.71 18.03
N GLU A 625 5.21 8.73 18.77
CA GLU A 625 5.97 7.77 19.58
C GLU A 625 6.81 6.79 18.75
N ASN A 626 6.46 6.59 17.47
CA ASN A 626 7.18 5.70 16.56
C ASN A 626 8.30 6.44 15.82
N ILE A 627 9.38 5.73 15.47
CA ILE A 627 10.38 6.21 14.52
C ILE A 627 9.79 6.28 13.11
N LYS A 628 10.47 6.99 12.19
CA LYS A 628 9.96 7.21 10.84
C LYS A 628 9.64 5.90 10.12
N GLU A 629 10.53 4.92 10.19
CA GLU A 629 10.40 3.62 9.53
C GLU A 629 9.17 2.84 10.03
N ASP A 630 8.85 2.95 11.33
CA ASP A 630 7.69 2.27 11.93
C ASP A 630 6.37 2.97 11.55
N ARG A 631 6.38 4.31 11.38
CA ARG A 631 5.22 5.06 10.87
C ARG A 631 4.89 4.70 9.42
N GLU A 632 5.90 4.33 8.64
CA GLU A 632 5.72 3.98 7.22
C GLU A 632 5.03 2.60 7.03
N ILE A 633 4.88 1.79 8.09
CA ILE A 633 4.23 0.47 8.00
C ILE A 633 2.79 0.58 7.49
N THR A 634 2.05 1.63 7.87
CA THR A 634 0.67 1.89 7.43
C THR A 634 0.58 2.95 6.31
N ASN A 635 1.65 3.19 5.54
CA ASN A 635 1.58 4.16 4.44
C ASN A 635 0.74 3.69 3.25
N SER A 636 1.03 2.50 2.71
CA SER A 636 0.42 2.02 1.46
C SER A 636 -0.05 0.58 1.54
N LEU A 637 -1.17 0.31 0.87
CA LEU A 637 -1.77 -1.01 0.76
C LEU A 637 -0.99 -1.87 -0.24
N TYR A 638 -0.56 -3.07 0.18
CA TYR A 638 0.26 -4.00 -0.60
C TYR A 638 1.60 -3.41 -1.12
N GLY A 639 2.06 -2.30 -0.52
CA GLY A 639 3.37 -1.71 -0.78
C GLY A 639 4.46 -2.18 0.19
N GLY A 640 5.69 -1.72 -0.04
CA GLY A 640 6.83 -1.98 0.84
C GLY A 640 7.52 -3.33 0.60
N SER A 641 8.46 -3.66 1.48
CA SER A 641 9.20 -4.93 1.43
C SER A 641 8.36 -6.08 2.01
N ARG A 642 8.77 -7.34 1.75
CA ARG A 642 8.17 -8.52 2.41
C ARG A 642 8.22 -8.43 3.95
N GLU A 643 9.21 -7.77 4.52
CA GLU A 643 9.27 -7.54 5.98
C GLU A 643 8.24 -6.50 6.43
N ILE A 644 8.01 -5.42 5.67
CA ILE A 644 6.91 -4.47 5.95
C ILE A 644 5.57 -5.20 5.88
N ARG A 645 5.37 -6.05 4.87
CA ARG A 645 4.15 -6.87 4.75
C ARG A 645 3.93 -7.75 5.97
N LEU A 646 4.97 -8.43 6.45
CA LEU A 646 4.89 -9.22 7.68
C LEU A 646 4.53 -8.36 8.90
N MET A 647 5.14 -7.17 9.04
CA MET A 647 4.82 -6.25 10.13
C MET A 647 3.37 -5.75 10.06
N GLN A 648 2.85 -5.47 8.86
CA GLN A 648 1.44 -5.13 8.67
C GLN A 648 0.51 -6.25 9.15
N GLU A 649 0.81 -7.51 8.80
CA GLU A 649 0.02 -8.68 9.24
C GLU A 649 0.13 -8.91 10.76
N ILE A 650 1.30 -8.65 11.36
CA ILE A 650 1.49 -8.68 12.81
C ILE A 650 0.66 -7.57 13.49
N ILE A 651 0.69 -6.34 12.96
CA ILE A 651 -0.09 -5.22 13.52
C ILE A 651 -1.58 -5.47 13.38
N LEU A 652 -2.05 -5.96 12.23
CA LEU A 652 -3.44 -6.31 12.01
C LEU A 652 -3.89 -7.42 12.96
N GLY A 653 -3.15 -8.53 13.01
CA GLY A 653 -3.52 -9.70 13.79
C GLY A 653 -3.33 -9.49 15.30
N ILE A 654 -2.08 -9.24 15.73
CA ILE A 654 -1.72 -9.08 17.15
C ILE A 654 -2.18 -7.71 17.67
N GLY A 655 -1.78 -6.63 16.99
CA GLY A 655 -2.11 -5.26 17.41
C GLY A 655 -3.61 -5.00 17.42
N GLY A 656 -4.34 -5.46 16.40
CA GLY A 656 -5.79 -5.34 16.31
C GLY A 656 -6.54 -6.12 17.38
N THR A 657 -6.08 -7.32 17.72
CA THR A 657 -6.68 -8.11 18.81
C THR A 657 -6.49 -7.42 20.16
N ARG A 658 -5.26 -6.97 20.48
CA ARG A 658 -4.99 -6.19 21.69
C ARG A 658 -5.81 -4.90 21.74
N PHE A 659 -5.94 -4.21 20.61
CA PHE A 659 -6.72 -2.99 20.54
C PHE A 659 -8.19 -3.24 20.90
N LEU A 660 -8.83 -4.23 20.27
CA LEU A 660 -10.22 -4.58 20.56
C LEU A 660 -10.41 -5.04 22.00
N VAL A 661 -9.61 -6.02 22.45
CA VAL A 661 -9.84 -6.71 23.72
C VAL A 661 -9.28 -5.91 24.89
N ASP A 662 -8.03 -5.47 24.83
CA ASP A 662 -7.36 -4.84 25.97
C ASP A 662 -7.68 -3.34 26.09
N LYS A 663 -7.91 -2.65 24.97
CA LYS A 663 -8.13 -1.19 24.96
C LYS A 663 -9.58 -0.79 24.90
N LEU A 664 -10.40 -1.47 24.08
CA LEU A 664 -11.83 -1.19 23.98
C LEU A 664 -12.69 -2.07 24.89
N ASN A 665 -12.12 -3.11 25.50
CA ASN A 665 -12.84 -4.10 26.31
C ASN A 665 -14.01 -4.75 25.54
N ILE A 666 -13.84 -4.90 24.22
CA ILE A 666 -14.79 -5.63 23.37
C ILE A 666 -14.37 -7.10 23.42
N LYS A 667 -15.32 -7.99 23.72
CA LYS A 667 -15.09 -9.43 23.83
C LYS A 667 -15.85 -10.18 22.74
N PRO A 668 -15.27 -10.33 21.54
CA PRO A 668 -15.97 -10.98 20.44
C PRO A 668 -16.32 -12.44 20.73
N SER A 669 -17.53 -12.86 20.33
CA SER A 669 -17.95 -14.27 20.36
C SER A 669 -17.32 -15.08 19.23
N ILE A 670 -17.09 -14.43 18.07
CA ILE A 670 -16.49 -15.02 16.88
C ILE A 670 -15.47 -14.07 16.28
N TYR A 671 -14.37 -14.63 15.77
CA TYR A 671 -13.36 -13.94 14.99
C TYR A 671 -13.39 -14.46 13.56
N HIS A 672 -13.69 -13.58 12.60
CA HIS A 672 -13.71 -13.92 11.18
C HIS A 672 -12.48 -13.33 10.49
N LEU A 673 -11.65 -14.21 9.93
CA LEU A 673 -10.48 -13.89 9.14
C LEU A 673 -10.85 -13.87 7.66
N ASN A 674 -10.80 -12.69 7.04
CA ASN A 674 -10.99 -12.55 5.61
C ASN A 674 -9.65 -12.64 4.88
N GLU A 675 -9.33 -13.83 4.35
CA GLU A 675 -8.02 -14.25 3.84
C GLU A 675 -6.93 -14.35 4.93
N GLY A 676 -5.79 -15.00 4.60
CA GLY A 676 -4.75 -15.37 5.56
C GLY A 676 -4.04 -14.20 6.26
N HIS A 677 -4.21 -12.96 5.79
CA HIS A 677 -3.47 -11.77 6.24
C HIS A 677 -3.61 -11.43 7.73
N SER A 678 -4.65 -11.93 8.38
CA SER A 678 -4.94 -11.67 9.79
C SER A 678 -4.66 -12.88 10.69
N ALA A 679 -4.06 -13.96 10.17
CA ALA A 679 -3.90 -15.24 10.89
C ALA A 679 -3.12 -15.13 12.20
N PHE A 680 -2.25 -14.13 12.36
CA PHE A 680 -1.56 -13.90 13.64
C PHE A 680 -2.49 -13.51 14.80
N LEU A 681 -3.74 -13.09 14.54
CA LEU A 681 -4.72 -12.91 15.61
C LEU A 681 -4.98 -14.23 16.35
N LEU A 682 -4.93 -15.37 15.65
CA LEU A 682 -5.14 -16.69 16.27
C LEU A 682 -4.05 -16.99 17.30
N LEU A 683 -2.80 -16.64 16.99
CA LEU A 683 -1.68 -16.78 17.92
C LEU A 683 -1.83 -15.86 19.13
N GLU A 684 -2.25 -14.61 18.92
CA GLU A 684 -2.47 -13.67 20.02
C GLU A 684 -3.60 -14.09 20.96
N ARG A 685 -4.67 -14.67 20.42
CA ARG A 685 -5.74 -15.24 21.25
C ARG A 685 -5.27 -16.46 22.04
N ILE A 686 -4.43 -17.32 21.44
CA ILE A 686 -3.81 -18.45 22.15
C ILE A 686 -2.93 -17.94 23.29
N ARG A 687 -2.13 -16.88 23.05
CA ARG A 687 -1.31 -16.21 24.06
C ARG A 687 -2.13 -15.77 25.27
N ASP A 688 -3.29 -15.16 25.04
CA ASP A 688 -4.15 -14.66 26.13
C ASP A 688 -4.74 -15.78 26.97
N LEU A 689 -5.18 -16.88 26.34
CA LEU A 689 -5.67 -18.05 27.06
C LEU A 689 -4.55 -18.80 27.80
N TYR A 690 -3.36 -18.88 27.20
CA TYR A 690 -2.19 -19.48 27.82
C TYR A 690 -1.83 -18.78 29.14
N HIS A 691 -1.87 -17.44 29.16
CA HIS A 691 -1.67 -16.67 30.38
C HIS A 691 -2.81 -16.76 31.40
N GLN A 692 -4.00 -17.21 30.99
CA GLN A 692 -5.10 -17.56 31.90
C GLN A 692 -4.95 -18.96 32.50
N GLY A 693 -3.90 -19.70 32.15
CA GLY A 693 -3.56 -21.01 32.71
C GLY A 693 -3.95 -22.20 31.85
N PHE A 694 -4.47 -21.99 30.64
CA PHE A 694 -4.71 -23.07 29.68
C PHE A 694 -3.39 -23.53 29.05
N SER A 695 -3.27 -24.83 28.75
CA SER A 695 -2.20 -25.34 27.90
C SER A 695 -2.33 -24.81 26.46
N PHE A 696 -1.25 -24.89 25.68
CA PHE A 696 -1.26 -24.47 24.27
C PHE A 696 -2.34 -25.24 23.47
N GLU A 697 -2.50 -26.54 23.73
CA GLU A 697 -3.49 -27.40 23.09
C GLU A 697 -4.93 -27.00 23.46
N GLU A 698 -5.20 -26.75 24.75
CA GLU A 698 -6.50 -26.25 25.22
C GLU A 698 -6.84 -24.89 24.61
N ALA A 699 -5.89 -23.95 24.68
CA ALA A 699 -6.05 -22.62 24.11
C ALA A 699 -6.27 -22.68 22.58
N SER A 700 -5.54 -23.54 21.87
CA SER A 700 -5.68 -23.72 20.43
C SER A 700 -7.07 -24.21 20.04
N GLU A 701 -7.65 -25.17 20.77
CA GLU A 701 -8.98 -25.68 20.46
C GLU A 701 -10.10 -24.69 20.80
N ILE A 702 -9.96 -23.92 21.89
CA ILE A 702 -10.88 -22.82 22.20
C ILE A 702 -10.83 -21.76 21.08
N VAL A 703 -9.62 -21.35 20.66
CA VAL A 703 -9.44 -20.39 19.56
C VAL A 703 -10.02 -20.94 18.27
N ARG A 704 -9.78 -22.22 17.97
CA ARG A 704 -10.34 -22.90 16.80
C ARG A 704 -11.86 -22.79 16.80
N SER A 705 -12.51 -23.17 17.91
CA SER A 705 -13.97 -23.19 18.05
C SER A 705 -14.66 -21.83 17.90
N THR A 706 -13.92 -20.74 18.02
CA THR A 706 -14.42 -19.36 17.97
C THR A 706 -13.86 -18.57 16.78
N SER A 707 -13.27 -19.26 15.79
CA SER A 707 -12.66 -18.63 14.61
C SER A 707 -13.18 -19.21 13.30
N VAL A 708 -13.46 -18.32 12.35
CA VAL A 708 -13.92 -18.62 10.98
C VAL A 708 -12.96 -18.04 9.97
N PHE A 709 -12.66 -18.78 8.90
CA PHE A 709 -11.72 -18.38 7.85
C PHE A 709 -12.37 -18.39 6.45
N THR A 710 -12.27 -17.28 5.71
CA THR A 710 -12.65 -17.27 4.28
C THR A 710 -11.41 -17.20 3.41
N THR A 711 -11.32 -18.08 2.40
CA THR A 711 -10.28 -18.01 1.36
C THR A 711 -10.85 -17.48 0.04
N HIS A 712 -10.14 -16.56 -0.60
CA HIS A 712 -10.53 -15.91 -1.85
C HIS A 712 -9.59 -16.24 -3.02
N THR A 713 -8.52 -17.00 -2.74
CA THR A 713 -7.42 -17.18 -3.67
C THR A 713 -7.54 -18.54 -4.37
N PRO A 714 -7.77 -18.57 -5.70
CA PRO A 714 -7.96 -19.81 -6.45
C PRO A 714 -6.64 -20.47 -6.90
N VAL A 715 -5.50 -19.87 -6.56
CA VAL A 715 -4.16 -20.29 -7.02
C VAL A 715 -3.14 -20.25 -5.89
N ALA A 716 -2.35 -21.31 -5.74
CA ALA A 716 -1.38 -21.42 -4.64
C ALA A 716 -0.42 -20.22 -4.56
N ALA A 717 0.07 -19.73 -5.71
CA ALA A 717 0.98 -18.59 -5.81
C ALA A 717 0.39 -17.25 -5.33
N GLY A 718 -0.94 -17.14 -5.22
CA GLY A 718 -1.61 -15.95 -4.71
C GLY A 718 -1.72 -15.91 -3.18
N ASN A 719 -1.41 -17.01 -2.49
CA ASN A 719 -1.50 -17.09 -1.03
C ASN A 719 -0.22 -16.55 -0.38
N GLU A 720 -0.38 -15.78 0.70
CA GLU A 720 0.75 -15.15 1.37
C GLU A 720 1.62 -16.20 2.07
N THR A 721 2.92 -16.14 1.79
CA THR A 721 3.94 -17.01 2.38
C THR A 721 5.19 -16.23 2.74
N PHE A 722 5.84 -16.60 3.84
CA PHE A 722 7.07 -15.99 4.31
C PHE A 722 8.18 -17.03 4.45
N SER A 723 9.44 -16.63 4.27
CA SER A 723 10.56 -17.56 4.46
C SER A 723 10.75 -17.89 5.94
N LYS A 724 11.22 -19.12 6.22
CA LYS A 724 11.56 -19.58 7.57
C LYS A 724 12.49 -18.64 8.30
N GLN A 725 13.49 -18.07 7.61
CA GLN A 725 14.45 -17.12 8.19
C GLN A 725 13.76 -15.84 8.68
N VAL A 726 12.86 -15.28 7.88
CA VAL A 726 12.11 -14.07 8.24
C VAL A 726 11.18 -14.37 9.41
N ILE A 727 10.40 -15.46 9.38
CA ILE A 727 9.50 -15.81 10.49
C ILE A 727 10.27 -16.11 11.77
N LYS A 728 11.42 -16.78 11.69
CA LYS A 728 12.30 -17.01 12.85
C LYS A 728 12.75 -15.70 13.48
N LYS A 729 13.27 -14.78 12.66
CA LYS A 729 13.72 -13.45 13.09
C LYS A 729 12.62 -12.70 13.86
N TYR A 730 11.37 -12.75 13.40
CA TYR A 730 10.27 -11.95 13.96
C TYR A 730 9.47 -12.64 15.07
N LEU A 731 9.28 -13.96 15.03
CA LEU A 731 8.33 -14.68 15.88
C LEU A 731 8.93 -15.79 16.75
N GLU A 732 10.23 -16.10 16.65
CA GLU A 732 10.85 -17.12 17.51
C GLU A 732 10.73 -16.77 19.00
N ASN A 733 11.10 -15.54 19.37
CA ASN A 733 10.95 -15.09 20.75
C ASN A 733 9.49 -15.09 21.19
N TYR A 734 8.56 -14.68 20.32
CA TYR A 734 7.13 -14.68 20.63
C TYR A 734 6.61 -16.11 20.87
N ALA A 735 6.99 -17.07 20.04
CA ALA A 735 6.63 -18.48 20.21
C ALA A 735 7.11 -19.06 21.54
N VAL A 736 8.39 -18.85 21.86
CA VAL A 736 9.01 -19.44 23.06
C VAL A 736 8.53 -18.74 24.33
N SER A 737 8.55 -17.40 24.36
CA SER A 737 8.29 -16.63 25.58
C SER A 737 6.81 -16.33 25.85
N ARG A 738 5.97 -16.27 24.81
CA ARG A 738 4.55 -15.87 24.94
C ARG A 738 3.57 -17.02 24.70
N LEU A 739 3.91 -17.98 23.82
CA LEU A 739 3.06 -19.15 23.54
C LEU A 739 3.51 -20.43 24.24
N GLY A 740 4.72 -20.46 24.81
CA GLY A 740 5.28 -21.64 25.48
C GLY A 740 5.59 -22.80 24.54
N ILE A 741 5.81 -22.55 23.24
CA ILE A 741 6.12 -23.57 22.24
C ILE A 741 7.46 -23.31 21.54
N SER A 742 8.07 -24.37 21.00
CA SER A 742 9.28 -24.22 20.18
C SER A 742 8.97 -23.54 18.85
N PHE A 743 9.98 -22.89 18.26
CA PHE A 743 9.85 -22.31 16.92
C PHE A 743 9.45 -23.35 15.87
N ASN A 744 9.98 -24.58 15.96
CA ASN A 744 9.63 -25.65 15.03
C ASN A 744 8.13 -25.98 15.12
N LYS A 745 7.57 -26.08 16.33
CA LYS A 745 6.12 -26.31 16.51
C LYS A 745 5.27 -25.19 15.92
N LEU A 746 5.69 -23.92 16.06
CA LEU A 746 5.02 -22.80 15.40
C LEU A 746 5.08 -22.94 13.87
N PHE A 747 6.25 -23.28 13.33
CA PHE A 747 6.47 -23.43 11.89
C PHE A 747 5.63 -24.58 11.32
N ASP A 748 5.52 -25.70 12.04
CA ASP A 748 4.74 -26.87 11.64
C ASP A 748 3.24 -26.54 11.50
N LEU A 749 2.70 -25.62 12.32
CA LEU A 749 1.30 -25.16 12.20
C LEU A 749 1.02 -24.44 10.87
N ALA A 750 2.04 -23.82 10.28
CA ALA A 750 1.94 -23.11 9.00
C ALA A 750 2.56 -23.88 7.83
N SER A 751 3.02 -25.11 8.06
CA SER A 751 3.64 -25.93 7.02
C SER A 751 2.63 -26.37 5.96
N ASP A 752 3.05 -26.45 4.71
CA ASP A 752 2.28 -27.05 3.62
C ASP A 752 3.22 -27.95 2.82
N SER A 753 2.88 -29.24 2.72
CA SER A 753 3.71 -30.21 2.00
C SER A 753 3.79 -29.94 0.50
N ASN A 754 2.91 -29.11 -0.05
CA ASN A 754 2.94 -28.67 -1.44
C ASN A 754 3.93 -27.51 -1.68
N LEU A 755 4.39 -26.85 -0.62
CA LEU A 755 5.38 -25.79 -0.69
C LEU A 755 6.79 -26.35 -0.46
N LYS A 756 7.82 -25.60 -0.88
CA LYS A 756 9.21 -25.90 -0.51
C LYS A 756 9.31 -25.95 1.02
N GLU A 757 10.11 -26.88 1.58
CA GLU A 757 10.24 -27.18 3.02
C GLU A 757 10.63 -25.99 3.94
N GLU A 758 10.77 -24.77 3.40
CA GLU A 758 11.19 -23.55 4.11
C GLU A 758 10.20 -22.37 4.03
N LEU A 759 8.96 -22.58 3.58
CA LEU A 759 7.93 -21.54 3.52
C LEU A 759 6.87 -21.68 4.63
N PHE A 760 6.55 -20.56 5.28
CA PHE A 760 5.49 -20.42 6.28
C PHE A 760 4.23 -19.90 5.58
N SER A 761 3.17 -20.71 5.51
CA SER A 761 1.91 -20.37 4.86
C SER A 761 0.89 -19.79 5.84
N MET A 762 0.48 -18.54 5.58
CA MET A 762 -0.54 -17.88 6.41
C MET A 762 -1.90 -18.55 6.28
N THR A 763 -2.24 -19.03 5.08
CA THR A 763 -3.49 -19.77 4.85
C THR A 763 -3.48 -21.12 5.55
N ALA A 764 -2.36 -21.86 5.51
CA ALA A 764 -2.26 -23.14 6.22
C ALA A 764 -2.35 -22.95 7.74
N LEU A 765 -1.75 -21.89 8.27
CA LEU A 765 -1.91 -21.50 9.68
C LEU A 765 -3.38 -21.24 10.03
N ALA A 766 -4.07 -20.43 9.22
CA ALA A 766 -5.48 -20.11 9.42
C ALA A 766 -6.37 -21.36 9.36
N LEU A 767 -6.20 -22.22 8.35
CA LEU A 767 -7.00 -23.44 8.19
C LEU A 767 -6.82 -24.42 9.37
N ARG A 768 -5.63 -24.50 9.97
CA ARG A 768 -5.38 -25.38 11.13
C ARG A 768 -5.91 -24.83 12.45
N LEU A 769 -6.01 -23.51 12.58
CA LEU A 769 -6.41 -22.81 13.81
C LEU A 769 -7.83 -22.22 13.73
N THR A 770 -8.62 -22.58 12.72
CA THR A 770 -10.05 -22.24 12.61
C THR A 770 -10.92 -23.49 12.57
N LEU A 771 -12.14 -23.38 13.12
CA LEU A 771 -13.10 -24.48 13.11
C LEU A 771 -13.72 -24.65 11.73
N SER A 772 -14.11 -23.53 11.15
CA SER A 772 -14.86 -23.49 9.90
C SER A 772 -14.12 -22.63 8.89
N ALA A 773 -13.98 -23.17 7.68
CA ALA A 773 -13.41 -22.48 6.55
C ALA A 773 -14.37 -22.53 5.35
N ASN A 774 -14.43 -21.46 4.55
CA ASN A 774 -15.24 -21.45 3.34
C ASN A 774 -14.53 -20.84 2.13
N ALA A 775 -14.93 -21.34 0.97
CA ALA A 775 -14.68 -20.75 -0.34
C ALA A 775 -15.84 -19.83 -0.75
N VAL A 776 -15.62 -19.03 -1.80
CA VAL A 776 -16.46 -17.89 -2.19
C VAL A 776 -17.36 -18.11 -3.43
N SER A 777 -17.34 -19.32 -3.99
CA SER A 777 -18.26 -19.85 -5.01
C SER A 777 -18.18 -21.37 -5.03
N ARG A 778 -19.15 -22.06 -5.66
CA ARG A 778 -19.17 -23.53 -5.71
C ARG A 778 -17.98 -24.12 -6.46
N LEU A 779 -17.62 -23.52 -7.60
CA LEU A 779 -16.45 -23.95 -8.36
C LEU A 779 -15.17 -23.71 -7.55
N HIS A 780 -15.06 -22.56 -6.90
CA HIS A 780 -13.92 -22.27 -6.02
C HIS A 780 -13.85 -23.22 -4.83
N GLY A 781 -14.98 -23.67 -4.28
CA GLY A 781 -15.00 -24.70 -3.24
C GLY A 781 -14.30 -25.99 -3.68
N LYS A 782 -14.49 -26.41 -4.93
CA LYS A 782 -13.77 -27.57 -5.51
C LYS A 782 -12.28 -27.27 -5.62
N VAL A 783 -11.93 -26.13 -6.23
CA VAL A 783 -10.52 -25.71 -6.41
C VAL A 783 -9.79 -25.60 -5.06
N ALA A 784 -10.41 -24.98 -4.06
CA ALA A 784 -9.84 -24.77 -2.73
C ALA A 784 -9.65 -26.09 -1.98
N ARG A 785 -10.61 -27.02 -2.05
CA ARG A 785 -10.47 -28.36 -1.44
C ARG A 785 -9.33 -29.15 -2.07
N SER A 786 -9.19 -29.10 -3.39
CA SER A 786 -8.07 -29.70 -4.11
C SER A 786 -6.73 -29.08 -3.70
N MET A 787 -6.66 -27.74 -3.68
CA MET A 787 -5.44 -26.99 -3.37
C MET A 787 -4.95 -27.22 -1.93
N TRP A 788 -5.87 -27.33 -0.97
CA TRP A 788 -5.55 -27.45 0.46
C TRP A 788 -5.66 -28.86 1.01
N GLN A 789 -5.77 -29.89 0.15
CA GLN A 789 -5.87 -31.28 0.59
C GLN A 789 -4.69 -31.72 1.48
N SER A 790 -3.49 -31.19 1.22
CA SER A 790 -2.27 -31.45 2.01
C SER A 790 -2.40 -31.11 3.50
N VAL A 791 -3.30 -30.20 3.86
CA VAL A 791 -3.55 -29.82 5.27
C VAL A 791 -4.26 -30.96 6.03
N TRP A 792 -4.99 -31.84 5.34
CA TRP A 792 -5.72 -32.99 5.90
C TRP A 792 -5.32 -34.31 5.22
N PRO A 793 -4.11 -34.85 5.51
CA PRO A 793 -3.63 -36.06 4.87
C PRO A 793 -4.56 -37.25 5.12
N GLY A 794 -4.83 -38.02 4.06
CA GLY A 794 -5.65 -39.23 4.10
C GLY A 794 -7.16 -39.03 3.92
N LEU A 795 -7.63 -37.79 3.75
CA LEU A 795 -9.00 -37.49 3.31
C LEU A 795 -9.10 -37.41 1.79
N LEU A 796 -10.28 -37.78 1.26
CA LEU A 796 -10.62 -37.49 -0.14
C LEU A 796 -10.86 -36.00 -0.33
N GLU A 797 -10.66 -35.50 -1.54
CA GLU A 797 -10.86 -34.07 -1.87
C GLU A 797 -12.26 -33.58 -1.48
N THR A 798 -13.30 -34.41 -1.67
CA THR A 798 -14.69 -34.08 -1.32
C THR A 798 -14.94 -34.01 0.19
N GLU A 799 -14.02 -34.52 1.02
CA GLU A 799 -14.11 -34.55 2.47
C GLU A 799 -13.28 -33.44 3.15
N VAL A 800 -12.47 -32.72 2.37
CA VAL A 800 -11.72 -31.56 2.86
C VAL A 800 -12.73 -30.53 3.38
N PRO A 801 -12.60 -30.08 4.65
CA PRO A 801 -13.68 -29.40 5.35
C PRO A 801 -13.74 -27.89 5.04
N ILE A 802 -13.66 -27.54 3.75
CA ILE A 802 -13.84 -26.19 3.21
C ILE A 802 -15.23 -26.14 2.58
N GLU A 803 -16.12 -25.40 3.23
CA GLU A 803 -17.49 -25.18 2.80
C GLU A 803 -17.55 -24.12 1.69
N THR A 804 -18.75 -23.72 1.29
CA THR A 804 -18.95 -22.69 0.28
C THR A 804 -20.00 -21.70 0.73
N VAL A 805 -19.63 -20.43 0.71
CA VAL A 805 -20.56 -19.31 0.82
C VAL A 805 -20.35 -18.45 -0.42
N THR A 806 -21.28 -18.50 -1.37
CA THR A 806 -21.16 -17.71 -2.60
C THR A 806 -21.24 -16.22 -2.27
N ASN A 807 -20.27 -15.45 -2.78
CA ASN A 807 -20.29 -14.00 -2.63
C ASN A 807 -21.60 -13.38 -3.13
N GLY A 808 -21.93 -12.22 -2.57
CA GLY A 808 -23.01 -11.38 -3.05
C GLY A 808 -22.61 -9.91 -3.07
N VAL A 809 -23.40 -9.12 -3.78
CA VAL A 809 -23.22 -7.67 -3.88
C VAL A 809 -24.31 -6.93 -3.13
N HIS A 810 -23.96 -5.80 -2.53
CA HIS A 810 -24.91 -4.99 -1.79
C HIS A 810 -25.83 -4.23 -2.75
N LEU A 811 -27.09 -4.66 -2.89
CA LEU A 811 -28.00 -4.14 -3.92
C LEU A 811 -28.10 -2.62 -3.90
N MET A 812 -28.30 -2.02 -2.73
CA MET A 812 -28.49 -0.57 -2.59
C MET A 812 -27.22 0.24 -2.91
N THR A 813 -26.03 -0.38 -2.87
CA THR A 813 -24.78 0.29 -3.32
C THR A 813 -24.71 0.40 -4.83
N TRP A 814 -25.16 -0.65 -5.53
CA TRP A 814 -24.84 -0.88 -6.95
C TRP A 814 -26.03 -0.64 -7.89
N LEU A 815 -27.27 -0.64 -7.39
CA LEU A 815 -28.45 -0.28 -8.17
C LEU A 815 -28.43 1.19 -8.61
N GLY A 816 -28.69 1.43 -9.89
CA GLY A 816 -28.90 2.76 -10.46
C GLY A 816 -30.27 3.31 -10.09
N ASP A 817 -30.37 4.63 -10.00
CA ASP A 817 -31.57 5.34 -9.54
C ASP A 817 -32.83 4.93 -10.31
N GLN A 818 -32.71 4.84 -11.64
CA GLN A 818 -33.84 4.53 -12.53
C GLN A 818 -34.33 3.08 -12.35
N MET A 819 -33.41 2.14 -12.12
CA MET A 819 -33.78 0.75 -11.84
C MET A 819 -34.38 0.60 -10.44
N LYS A 820 -33.86 1.37 -9.47
CA LYS A 820 -34.40 1.41 -8.11
C LYS A 820 -35.85 1.91 -8.10
N LEU A 821 -36.14 3.02 -8.78
CA LEU A 821 -37.51 3.55 -8.92
C LEU A 821 -38.45 2.50 -9.56
N LEU A 822 -37.99 1.84 -10.61
CA LEU A 822 -38.74 0.74 -11.22
C LEU A 822 -39.03 -0.38 -10.21
N TYR A 823 -38.07 -0.75 -9.37
CA TYR A 823 -38.30 -1.78 -8.36
C TYR A 823 -39.28 -1.32 -7.28
N GLU A 824 -39.24 -0.05 -6.88
CA GLU A 824 -40.17 0.52 -5.90
C GLU A 824 -41.62 0.59 -6.43
N ASP A 825 -41.79 0.85 -7.74
CA ASP A 825 -43.11 0.92 -8.38
C ASP A 825 -43.78 -0.45 -8.55
N TYR A 826 -42.99 -1.51 -8.75
CA TYR A 826 -43.51 -2.83 -9.14
C TYR A 826 -43.31 -3.94 -8.10
N LEU A 827 -42.31 -3.84 -7.22
CA LEU A 827 -42.08 -4.80 -6.13
C LEU A 827 -42.84 -4.37 -4.87
N PRO A 828 -43.09 -5.29 -3.90
CA PRO A 828 -43.78 -4.95 -2.66
C PRO A 828 -43.01 -3.91 -1.83
N THR A 829 -43.72 -3.14 -1.01
CA THR A 829 -43.15 -2.07 -0.17
C THR A 829 -41.96 -2.51 0.70
N GLN A 830 -41.88 -3.80 1.07
CA GLN A 830 -40.81 -4.37 1.91
C GLN A 830 -39.78 -5.19 1.12
N TRP A 831 -39.69 -5.01 -0.21
CA TRP A 831 -38.77 -5.80 -1.05
C TRP A 831 -37.32 -5.67 -0.59
N GLN A 832 -36.92 -4.52 -0.03
CA GLN A 832 -35.57 -4.26 0.47
C GLN A 832 -35.23 -5.14 1.70
N GLN A 833 -36.20 -5.45 2.58
CA GLN A 833 -35.97 -6.37 3.70
C GLN A 833 -36.10 -7.84 3.27
N GLN A 834 -36.74 -8.10 2.13
CA GLN A 834 -37.07 -9.43 1.61
C GLN A 834 -36.26 -9.79 0.36
N GLN A 835 -35.09 -9.20 0.15
CA GLN A 835 -34.27 -9.38 -1.06
C GLN A 835 -33.87 -10.84 -1.36
N TYR A 836 -33.90 -11.71 -0.36
CA TYR A 836 -33.57 -13.14 -0.50
C TYR A 836 -34.79 -14.00 -0.90
N GLU A 837 -35.99 -13.42 -0.94
CA GLU A 837 -37.21 -14.12 -1.30
C GLU A 837 -37.40 -14.15 -2.82
N LYS A 838 -37.39 -15.35 -3.39
CA LYS A 838 -37.53 -15.54 -4.84
C LYS A 838 -38.85 -14.96 -5.39
N SER A 839 -39.93 -15.08 -4.63
CA SER A 839 -41.27 -14.61 -5.01
C SER A 839 -41.37 -13.10 -5.22
N ILE A 840 -40.50 -12.32 -4.58
CA ILE A 840 -40.38 -10.87 -4.80
C ILE A 840 -39.86 -10.61 -6.21
N TRP A 841 -38.74 -11.24 -6.56
CA TRP A 841 -38.04 -11.01 -7.81
C TRP A 841 -38.77 -11.58 -9.04
N GLU A 842 -39.58 -12.63 -8.88
CA GLU A 842 -40.44 -13.15 -9.95
C GLU A 842 -41.46 -12.11 -10.46
N LYS A 843 -41.78 -11.07 -9.68
CA LYS A 843 -42.65 -9.98 -10.14
C LYS A 843 -42.05 -9.14 -11.26
N ILE A 844 -40.73 -9.16 -11.45
CA ILE A 844 -40.08 -8.41 -12.54
C ILE A 844 -40.60 -8.84 -13.92
N TYR A 845 -41.04 -10.10 -14.05
CA TYR A 845 -41.60 -10.60 -15.31
C TYR A 845 -42.91 -9.91 -15.70
N SER A 846 -43.66 -9.36 -14.72
CA SER A 846 -44.92 -8.63 -14.95
C SER A 846 -44.73 -7.18 -15.39
N VAL A 847 -43.52 -6.63 -15.24
CA VAL A 847 -43.20 -5.25 -15.65
C VAL A 847 -43.24 -5.17 -17.18
N ALA A 848 -43.81 -4.11 -17.75
CA ALA A 848 -43.81 -3.93 -19.20
C ALA A 848 -42.38 -3.77 -19.74
N ASP A 849 -42.05 -4.43 -20.86
CA ASP A 849 -40.68 -4.44 -21.41
C ASP A 849 -40.14 -3.02 -21.68
N ARG A 850 -41.02 -2.11 -22.10
CA ARG A 850 -40.69 -0.71 -22.36
C ARG A 850 -40.15 0.01 -21.11
N GLU A 851 -40.68 -0.28 -19.93
CA GLU A 851 -40.28 0.40 -18.70
C GLU A 851 -38.89 -0.07 -18.25
N ILE A 852 -38.59 -1.37 -18.36
CA ILE A 852 -37.23 -1.89 -18.10
C ILE A 852 -36.22 -1.30 -19.08
N TRP A 853 -36.56 -1.31 -20.37
CA TRP A 853 -35.69 -0.73 -21.40
C TRP A 853 -35.44 0.75 -21.15
N LYS A 854 -36.48 1.52 -20.85
CA LYS A 854 -36.38 2.95 -20.54
C LYS A 854 -35.50 3.20 -19.32
N ALA A 855 -35.66 2.43 -18.24
CA ALA A 855 -34.84 2.55 -17.04
C ALA A 855 -33.36 2.25 -17.30
N HIS A 856 -33.06 1.26 -18.15
CA HIS A 856 -31.69 0.93 -18.57
C HIS A 856 -31.09 2.02 -19.48
N GLN A 857 -31.83 2.50 -20.48
CA GLN A 857 -31.37 3.56 -21.37
C GLN A 857 -31.06 4.86 -20.61
N ALA A 858 -31.87 5.22 -19.61
CA ALA A 858 -31.58 6.38 -18.78
C ALA A 858 -30.28 6.24 -17.95
N GLN A 859 -29.97 5.04 -17.46
CA GLN A 859 -28.67 4.77 -16.79
C GLN A 859 -27.50 4.85 -17.78
N LYS A 860 -27.70 4.32 -18.99
CA LYS A 860 -26.72 4.39 -20.07
C LYS A 860 -26.43 5.82 -20.51
N GLU A 861 -27.45 6.66 -20.66
CA GLU A 861 -27.29 8.09 -20.95
C GLU A 861 -26.45 8.80 -19.88
N LYS A 862 -26.72 8.50 -18.60
CA LYS A 862 -25.92 9.01 -17.46
C LYS A 862 -24.46 8.57 -17.55
N LEU A 863 -24.21 7.29 -17.83
CA LEU A 863 -22.85 6.77 -18.06
C LEU A 863 -22.15 7.52 -19.21
N LEU A 864 -22.80 7.62 -20.37
CA LEU A 864 -22.23 8.25 -21.55
C LEU A 864 -21.92 9.73 -21.34
N ALA A 865 -22.77 10.47 -20.61
CA ALA A 865 -22.52 11.87 -20.27
C ALA A 865 -21.21 12.03 -19.49
N VAL A 866 -21.02 11.21 -18.44
CA VAL A 866 -19.81 11.26 -17.61
C VAL A 866 -18.58 10.76 -18.38
N VAL A 867 -18.71 9.66 -19.12
CA VAL A 867 -17.62 9.09 -19.93
C VAL A 867 -17.12 10.09 -20.96
N ARG A 868 -17.99 10.81 -21.67
CA ARG A 868 -17.58 11.83 -22.64
C ARG A 868 -16.76 12.94 -21.99
N GLN A 869 -17.12 13.37 -20.77
CA GLN A 869 -16.38 14.40 -20.04
C GLN A 869 -15.01 13.88 -19.57
N LEU A 870 -14.98 12.73 -18.90
CA LEU A 870 -13.74 12.12 -18.40
C LEU A 870 -12.78 11.79 -19.54
N PHE A 871 -13.27 11.17 -20.61
CA PHE A 871 -12.50 10.80 -21.79
C PHE A 871 -11.80 12.00 -22.42
N VAL A 872 -12.54 13.08 -22.70
CA VAL A 872 -11.97 14.30 -23.30
C VAL A 872 -10.89 14.89 -22.40
N SER A 873 -11.15 14.99 -21.10
CA SER A 873 -10.18 15.53 -20.13
C SER A 873 -8.90 14.68 -20.09
N GLN A 874 -9.03 13.37 -19.92
CA GLN A 874 -7.90 12.44 -19.79
C GLN A 874 -7.05 12.38 -21.07
N TYR A 875 -7.69 12.25 -22.22
CA TYR A 875 -6.98 12.13 -23.51
C TYR A 875 -6.32 13.46 -23.92
N THR A 876 -6.94 14.60 -23.58
CA THR A 876 -6.32 15.92 -23.80
C THR A 876 -5.07 16.09 -22.92
N LEU A 877 -5.14 15.72 -21.63
CA LEU A 877 -4.00 15.79 -20.71
C LEU A 877 -2.82 14.90 -21.13
N ARG A 878 -3.08 13.79 -21.84
CA ARG A 878 -2.08 12.89 -22.42
C ARG A 878 -1.58 13.33 -23.80
N ASN A 879 -2.11 14.42 -24.37
CA ASN A 879 -1.82 14.87 -25.74
C ASN A 879 -2.15 13.82 -26.83
N GLU A 880 -3.26 13.10 -26.67
CA GLU A 880 -3.74 12.14 -27.67
C GLU A 880 -4.21 12.84 -28.95
N ASN A 881 -4.21 12.09 -30.07
CA ASN A 881 -4.58 12.62 -31.38
C ASN A 881 -6.04 13.10 -31.40
N LYS A 882 -6.27 14.36 -31.80
CA LYS A 882 -7.61 14.93 -31.93
C LYS A 882 -8.55 14.11 -32.83
N LYS A 883 -8.03 13.45 -33.88
CA LYS A 883 -8.83 12.55 -34.73
C LYS A 883 -9.41 11.36 -33.95
N LEU A 884 -8.63 10.77 -33.04
CA LEU A 884 -9.06 9.67 -32.18
C LEU A 884 -10.14 10.14 -31.20
N ILE A 885 -9.95 11.32 -30.60
CA ILE A 885 -10.94 11.94 -29.70
C ILE A 885 -12.25 12.18 -30.44
N ASP A 886 -12.20 12.84 -31.60
CA ASP A 886 -13.39 13.17 -32.40
C ASP A 886 -14.11 11.91 -32.91
N ALA A 887 -13.37 10.87 -33.31
CA ALA A 887 -13.94 9.59 -33.73
C ALA A 887 -14.64 8.87 -32.57
N SER A 888 -14.00 8.79 -31.40
CA SER A 888 -14.55 8.13 -30.22
C SER A 888 -15.83 8.83 -29.72
N LEU A 889 -15.86 10.16 -29.75
CA LEU A 889 -17.05 10.95 -29.38
C LEU A 889 -18.23 10.73 -30.33
N LYS A 890 -17.97 10.50 -31.63
CA LYS A 890 -19.02 10.15 -32.61
C LYS A 890 -19.62 8.77 -32.35
N CYS A 891 -18.81 7.82 -31.87
CA CYS A 891 -19.26 6.45 -31.61
C CYS A 891 -19.97 6.29 -30.26
N LEU A 892 -19.66 7.14 -29.27
CA LEU A 892 -20.35 7.18 -27.98
C LEU A 892 -21.75 7.77 -28.12
N THR A 893 -22.73 6.97 -28.53
CA THR A 893 -24.15 7.34 -28.61
C THR A 893 -25.02 6.41 -27.77
N ASP A 894 -26.22 6.86 -27.39
CA ASP A 894 -27.24 6.04 -26.72
C ASP A 894 -27.67 4.83 -27.57
N THR A 895 -27.65 4.96 -28.90
CA THR A 895 -27.94 3.86 -29.83
C THR A 895 -26.86 2.80 -29.94
N SER A 896 -25.60 3.13 -29.63
CA SER A 896 -24.45 2.22 -29.72
C SER A 896 -24.50 1.13 -28.65
N LEU A 897 -24.24 -0.13 -28.99
CA LEU A 897 -24.10 -1.20 -28.00
C LEU A 897 -22.82 -0.96 -27.19
N ILE A 898 -22.94 -0.84 -25.87
CA ILE A 898 -21.82 -0.58 -24.96
C ILE A 898 -21.41 -1.88 -24.24
N ILE A 899 -20.19 -2.32 -24.50
CA ILE A 899 -19.58 -3.48 -23.84
C ILE A 899 -18.60 -2.97 -22.79
N GLY A 900 -18.86 -3.26 -21.51
CA GLY A 900 -17.97 -2.95 -20.40
C GLY A 900 -16.97 -4.07 -20.11
N LEU A 901 -15.70 -3.72 -19.92
CA LEU A 901 -14.64 -4.61 -19.45
C LEU A 901 -13.82 -3.87 -18.40
N SER A 902 -14.15 -4.07 -17.11
CA SER A 902 -13.38 -3.40 -16.04
C SER A 902 -13.03 -4.29 -14.87
N ARG A 903 -11.72 -4.47 -14.67
CA ARG A 903 -11.12 -5.33 -13.65
C ARG A 903 -9.61 -5.10 -13.58
N ARG A 904 -9.00 -5.56 -12.48
CA ARG A 904 -7.53 -5.61 -12.35
C ARG A 904 -6.90 -6.29 -13.58
N PHE A 905 -5.83 -5.73 -14.11
CA PHE A 905 -5.07 -6.28 -15.22
C PHE A 905 -4.05 -7.29 -14.68
N THR A 906 -4.20 -8.55 -15.09
CA THR A 906 -3.36 -9.70 -14.69
C THR A 906 -3.46 -10.78 -15.77
N ALA A 907 -2.42 -11.61 -15.93
CA ALA A 907 -2.35 -12.64 -16.97
C ALA A 907 -3.60 -13.55 -17.06
N TYR A 908 -4.10 -14.07 -15.93
CA TYR A 908 -5.21 -15.03 -15.94
C TYR A 908 -6.57 -14.42 -16.31
N LYS A 909 -6.71 -13.09 -16.26
CA LYS A 909 -7.95 -12.38 -16.60
C LYS A 909 -8.09 -12.11 -18.09
N ARG A 910 -6.99 -12.21 -18.84
CA ARG A 910 -6.93 -12.09 -20.31
C ARG A 910 -7.71 -10.89 -20.84
N ASN A 911 -7.40 -9.71 -20.31
CA ASN A 911 -8.06 -8.45 -20.67
C ASN A 911 -7.92 -8.11 -22.16
N ASN A 912 -6.95 -8.69 -22.86
CA ASN A 912 -6.68 -8.53 -24.29
C ASN A 912 -7.22 -9.69 -25.15
N LEU A 913 -7.91 -10.70 -24.61
CA LEU A 913 -8.32 -11.90 -25.36
C LEU A 913 -9.08 -11.57 -26.65
N PHE A 914 -9.89 -10.50 -26.65
CA PHE A 914 -10.67 -10.08 -27.81
C PHE A 914 -9.80 -9.48 -28.95
N LEU A 915 -8.57 -9.03 -28.65
CA LEU A 915 -7.64 -8.43 -29.61
C LEU A 915 -6.87 -9.44 -30.45
N LEU A 916 -6.87 -10.74 -30.12
CA LEU A 916 -6.05 -11.72 -30.84
C LEU A 916 -6.35 -11.81 -32.35
N ASN A 917 -7.59 -11.50 -32.76
CA ASN A 917 -7.97 -11.37 -34.18
C ASN A 917 -8.46 -9.94 -34.47
N ILE A 918 -7.48 -9.05 -34.62
CA ILE A 918 -7.67 -7.60 -34.83
C ILE A 918 -8.60 -7.31 -36.02
N GLU A 919 -8.38 -7.96 -37.17
CA GLU A 919 -9.15 -7.69 -38.40
C GLU A 919 -10.63 -8.06 -38.25
N ARG A 920 -10.93 -9.22 -37.67
CA ARG A 920 -12.33 -9.63 -37.43
C ARG A 920 -12.98 -8.73 -36.40
N LEU A 921 -12.28 -8.40 -35.31
CA LEU A 921 -12.78 -7.48 -34.29
C LEU A 921 -13.09 -6.10 -34.89
N ALA A 922 -12.17 -5.52 -35.68
CA ALA A 922 -12.37 -4.22 -36.31
C ALA A 922 -13.62 -4.20 -37.20
N ARG A 923 -13.85 -5.25 -37.99
CA ARG A 923 -15.09 -5.39 -38.80
C ARG A 923 -16.36 -5.45 -37.95
N ILE A 924 -16.30 -6.09 -36.79
CA ILE A 924 -17.42 -6.18 -35.85
C ILE A 924 -17.71 -4.80 -35.24
N LEU A 925 -16.68 -4.10 -34.76
CA LEU A 925 -16.83 -2.84 -34.03
C LEU A 925 -17.23 -1.66 -34.95
N THR A 926 -16.62 -1.57 -36.14
CA THR A 926 -16.80 -0.43 -37.08
C THR A 926 -18.02 -0.56 -38.00
N ASN A 927 -18.93 -1.49 -37.73
CA ASN A 927 -20.14 -1.65 -38.53
C ASN A 927 -21.08 -0.45 -38.34
N GLU A 928 -21.21 0.41 -39.36
CA GLU A 928 -22.03 1.63 -39.31
C GLU A 928 -23.51 1.38 -38.99
N LYS A 929 -24.05 0.20 -39.33
CA LYS A 929 -25.46 -0.15 -39.07
C LYS A 929 -25.67 -0.71 -37.65
N ARG A 930 -24.59 -1.13 -36.99
CA ARG A 930 -24.61 -1.80 -35.69
C ARG A 930 -23.40 -1.34 -34.86
N PRO A 931 -23.35 -0.06 -34.46
CA PRO A 931 -22.19 0.50 -33.77
C PRO A 931 -21.92 -0.21 -32.43
N VAL A 932 -20.66 -0.53 -32.11
CA VAL A 932 -20.31 -1.16 -30.83
C VAL A 932 -19.12 -0.45 -30.20
N VAL A 933 -19.21 -0.09 -28.92
CA VAL A 933 -18.10 0.53 -28.20
C VAL A 933 -17.68 -0.36 -27.04
N ILE A 934 -16.38 -0.63 -26.93
CA ILE A 934 -15.79 -1.32 -25.78
C ILE A 934 -15.25 -0.25 -24.81
N LEU A 935 -15.82 -0.20 -23.61
CA LEU A 935 -15.35 0.64 -22.51
C LEU A 935 -14.50 -0.20 -21.55
N MET A 936 -13.23 0.17 -21.40
CA MET A 936 -12.27 -0.51 -20.55
C MET A 936 -11.85 0.36 -19.38
N ALA A 937 -11.59 -0.25 -18.22
CA ALA A 937 -10.99 0.42 -17.07
C ALA A 937 -10.34 -0.60 -16.12
N GLY A 938 -9.30 -0.20 -15.41
CA GLY A 938 -8.68 -1.08 -14.40
C GLY A 938 -7.22 -0.79 -14.18
N LYS A 939 -6.70 -1.28 -13.05
CA LYS A 939 -5.32 -1.07 -12.60
C LYS A 939 -4.51 -2.36 -12.68
N ALA A 940 -3.23 -2.26 -13.01
CA ALA A 940 -2.23 -3.30 -12.82
C ALA A 940 -1.48 -3.07 -11.50
N HIS A 941 -1.02 -4.13 -10.83
CA HIS A 941 -0.17 -3.94 -9.65
C HIS A 941 1.16 -3.32 -10.07
N PRO A 942 1.75 -2.37 -9.32
CA PRO A 942 3.02 -1.71 -9.72
C PRO A 942 4.21 -2.67 -9.89
N ALA A 943 4.11 -3.86 -9.29
CA ALA A 943 5.09 -4.94 -9.40
C ALA A 943 4.70 -6.06 -10.40
N ASP A 944 3.54 -5.96 -11.06
CA ASP A 944 3.05 -6.92 -12.04
C ASP A 944 3.29 -6.38 -13.45
N SER A 945 4.51 -6.65 -13.97
CA SER A 945 4.91 -6.18 -15.31
C SER A 945 3.98 -6.71 -16.40
N VAL A 946 3.49 -7.95 -16.28
CA VAL A 946 2.55 -8.54 -17.25
C VAL A 946 1.24 -7.76 -17.29
N GLY A 947 0.71 -7.38 -16.12
CA GLY A 947 -0.48 -6.54 -16.04
C GLY A 947 -0.28 -5.15 -16.69
N ILE A 948 0.90 -4.55 -16.52
CA ILE A 948 1.26 -3.25 -17.12
C ILE A 948 1.40 -3.38 -18.64
N ASP A 949 2.08 -4.43 -19.12
CA ASP A 949 2.24 -4.71 -20.54
C ASP A 949 0.88 -4.93 -21.23
N LEU A 950 -0.07 -5.60 -20.58
CA LEU A 950 -1.44 -5.75 -21.08
C LEU A 950 -2.14 -4.40 -21.26
N ILE A 951 -1.96 -3.43 -20.33
CA ILE A 951 -2.52 -2.09 -20.49
C ILE A 951 -1.88 -1.40 -21.70
N ARG A 952 -0.55 -1.52 -21.86
CA ARG A 952 0.17 -0.95 -23.01
C ARG A 952 -0.36 -1.52 -24.34
N GLU A 953 -0.57 -2.83 -24.43
CA GLU A 953 -1.14 -3.49 -25.61
C GLU A 953 -2.55 -2.95 -25.95
N ILE A 954 -3.40 -2.70 -24.95
CA ILE A 954 -4.71 -2.05 -25.17
C ILE A 954 -4.54 -0.64 -25.75
N PHE A 955 -3.59 0.14 -25.24
CA PHE A 955 -3.30 1.49 -25.75
C PHE A 955 -2.72 1.48 -27.17
N GLU A 956 -1.90 0.48 -27.51
CA GLU A 956 -1.42 0.27 -28.87
C GLU A 956 -2.57 -0.05 -29.81
N ALA A 957 -3.49 -0.94 -29.41
CA ALA A 957 -4.66 -1.30 -30.21
C ALA A 957 -5.62 -0.11 -30.41
N LEU A 958 -6.02 0.60 -29.35
CA LEU A 958 -6.99 1.70 -29.46
C LEU A 958 -6.50 2.88 -30.30
N ARG A 959 -5.18 3.03 -30.47
CA ARG A 959 -4.57 4.08 -31.32
C ARG A 959 -4.54 3.71 -32.81
N GLN A 960 -4.89 2.47 -33.20
CA GLN A 960 -4.93 2.08 -34.60
C GLN A 960 -6.19 2.61 -35.30
N ASP A 961 -6.01 3.23 -36.47
CA ASP A 961 -7.09 3.83 -37.25
C ASP A 961 -8.20 2.83 -37.64
N ILE A 962 -7.87 1.53 -37.75
CA ILE A 962 -8.82 0.45 -38.07
C ILE A 962 -9.96 0.31 -37.06
N PHE A 963 -9.78 0.79 -35.82
CA PHE A 963 -10.80 0.74 -34.78
C PHE A 963 -11.65 2.00 -34.70
N GLN A 964 -11.34 3.07 -35.44
CA GLN A 964 -12.12 4.32 -35.52
C GLN A 964 -12.67 4.87 -34.18
N GLY A 965 -11.94 4.70 -33.07
CA GLY A 965 -12.37 5.16 -31.74
C GLY A 965 -13.40 4.27 -31.01
N HIS A 966 -13.60 3.02 -31.44
CA HIS A 966 -14.53 2.07 -30.83
C HIS A 966 -14.00 1.36 -29.57
N ILE A 967 -12.73 1.57 -29.21
CA ILE A 967 -12.12 1.08 -27.96
C ILE A 967 -11.70 2.28 -27.13
N ILE A 968 -12.20 2.37 -25.90
CA ILE A 968 -11.97 3.50 -25.01
C ILE A 968 -11.47 2.97 -23.67
N PHE A 969 -10.37 3.53 -23.17
CA PHE A 969 -9.82 3.21 -21.86
C PHE A 969 -10.01 4.38 -20.91
N LEU A 970 -10.56 4.12 -19.72
CA LEU A 970 -10.78 5.12 -18.66
C LEU A 970 -9.80 4.88 -17.52
N GLU A 971 -9.08 5.95 -17.16
CA GLU A 971 -8.09 5.93 -16.08
C GLU A 971 -8.76 5.96 -14.71
N GLU A 972 -8.01 5.52 -13.69
CA GLU A 972 -8.37 5.62 -12.28
C GLU A 972 -9.67 4.90 -11.93
N TYR A 973 -9.73 3.60 -12.27
CA TYR A 973 -10.86 2.76 -11.90
C TYR A 973 -11.02 2.65 -10.38
N ASN A 974 -12.13 3.20 -9.87
CA ASN A 974 -12.50 3.27 -8.45
C ASN A 974 -14.00 2.93 -8.24
N VAL A 975 -14.53 3.05 -7.01
CA VAL A 975 -15.95 2.74 -6.72
C VAL A 975 -16.91 3.63 -7.52
N GLY A 976 -16.62 4.94 -7.65
CA GLY A 976 -17.46 5.88 -8.38
C GLY A 976 -17.59 5.51 -9.87
N LEU A 977 -16.47 5.32 -10.55
CA LEU A 977 -16.47 4.88 -11.95
C LEU A 977 -17.08 3.48 -12.11
N ALA A 978 -16.83 2.57 -11.15
CA ALA A 978 -17.44 1.24 -11.18
C ALA A 978 -18.97 1.29 -11.11
N LYS A 979 -19.57 2.16 -10.27
CA LYS A 979 -21.03 2.34 -10.18
C LYS A 979 -21.62 2.75 -11.53
N LEU A 980 -21.02 3.74 -12.19
CA LEU A 980 -21.48 4.21 -13.51
C LEU A 980 -21.41 3.10 -14.56
N LEU A 981 -20.29 2.38 -14.62
CA LEU A 981 -20.09 1.32 -15.60
C LEU A 981 -21.07 0.17 -15.39
N VAL A 982 -21.20 -0.35 -14.17
CA VAL A 982 -22.08 -1.50 -13.91
C VAL A 982 -23.57 -1.18 -14.04
N GLN A 983 -23.94 0.10 -14.00
CA GLN A 983 -25.32 0.57 -14.19
C GLN A 983 -25.67 0.81 -15.66
N GLY A 984 -24.73 1.34 -16.45
CA GLY A 984 -25.02 1.86 -17.79
C GLY A 984 -24.59 0.99 -18.97
N VAL A 985 -23.74 -0.02 -18.77
CA VAL A 985 -23.28 -0.90 -19.87
C VAL A 985 -24.35 -1.92 -20.25
N ASP A 986 -24.45 -2.23 -21.55
CA ASP A 986 -25.42 -3.19 -22.07
C ASP A 986 -24.95 -4.64 -21.86
N VAL A 987 -23.66 -4.87 -22.08
CA VAL A 987 -23.01 -6.17 -21.92
C VAL A 987 -21.76 -6.04 -21.07
N TRP A 988 -21.55 -6.97 -20.14
CA TRP A 988 -20.35 -7.04 -19.32
C TRP A 988 -19.48 -8.23 -19.72
N LEU A 989 -18.31 -7.95 -20.26
CA LEU A 989 -17.38 -8.93 -20.79
C LEU A 989 -16.34 -9.33 -19.72
N ASN A 990 -16.25 -10.63 -19.42
CA ASN A 990 -15.19 -11.20 -18.59
C ASN A 990 -14.55 -12.40 -19.31
N THR A 991 -13.23 -12.47 -19.34
CA THR A 991 -12.47 -13.50 -20.06
C THR A 991 -11.49 -14.29 -19.18
N PRO A 992 -11.78 -14.60 -17.90
CA PRO A 992 -10.83 -15.35 -17.07
C PRO A 992 -10.59 -16.77 -17.60
N ILE A 993 -9.41 -17.31 -17.31
CA ILE A 993 -9.10 -18.73 -17.50
C ILE A 993 -9.92 -19.54 -16.47
N LEU A 994 -10.65 -20.57 -16.92
CA LEU A 994 -11.47 -21.41 -16.05
C LEU A 994 -10.71 -21.93 -14.82
N GLY A 995 -11.31 -21.80 -13.63
CA GLY A 995 -10.75 -22.19 -12.34
C GLY A 995 -9.78 -21.16 -11.74
N ARG A 996 -9.53 -20.01 -12.40
CA ARG A 996 -8.60 -18.97 -11.93
C ARG A 996 -9.30 -17.73 -11.39
N GLU A 997 -10.61 -17.59 -11.59
CA GLU A 997 -11.45 -16.61 -10.90
C GLU A 997 -12.20 -17.30 -9.76
N ALA A 998 -11.89 -16.96 -8.51
CA ALA A 998 -12.57 -17.58 -7.36
C ALA A 998 -14.07 -17.24 -7.32
N CYS A 999 -14.46 -16.04 -7.74
CA CYS A 999 -15.86 -15.65 -7.78
C CYS A 999 -16.09 -14.60 -8.87
N GLY A 1000 -15.82 -13.32 -8.59
CA GLY A 1000 -15.94 -12.21 -9.55
C GLY A 1000 -17.26 -11.43 -9.39
N THR A 1001 -17.32 -10.46 -8.48
CA THR A 1001 -18.58 -9.78 -8.13
C THR A 1001 -19.07 -8.74 -9.13
N SER A 1002 -18.25 -8.29 -10.10
CA SER A 1002 -18.64 -7.20 -11.02
C SER A 1002 -19.84 -7.56 -11.90
N GLY A 1003 -19.91 -8.79 -12.41
CA GLY A 1003 -21.03 -9.24 -13.23
C GLY A 1003 -22.36 -9.32 -12.47
N MET A 1004 -22.31 -9.57 -11.16
CA MET A 1004 -23.50 -9.54 -10.30
C MET A 1004 -24.08 -8.12 -10.24
N LYS A 1005 -23.22 -7.10 -10.16
CA LYS A 1005 -23.62 -5.67 -10.12
C LYS A 1005 -24.26 -5.21 -11.43
N VAL A 1006 -23.81 -5.77 -12.55
CA VAL A 1006 -24.39 -5.48 -13.86
C VAL A 1006 -25.77 -6.10 -14.00
N GLY A 1007 -25.91 -7.37 -13.59
CA GLY A 1007 -27.15 -8.12 -13.74
C GLY A 1007 -28.34 -7.49 -13.02
N ILE A 1008 -28.12 -6.94 -11.82
CA ILE A 1008 -29.18 -6.26 -11.05
C ILE A 1008 -29.62 -4.93 -11.66
N ASN A 1009 -28.85 -4.37 -12.61
CA ASN A 1009 -29.18 -3.14 -13.35
C ASN A 1009 -29.73 -3.43 -14.75
N GLY A 1010 -30.00 -4.69 -15.08
CA GLY A 1010 -30.53 -5.08 -16.39
C GLY A 1010 -29.47 -5.24 -17.48
N GLY A 1011 -28.19 -5.01 -17.19
CA GLY A 1011 -27.11 -5.39 -18.11
C GLY A 1011 -26.94 -6.91 -18.17
N LEU A 1012 -26.37 -7.40 -19.28
CA LEU A 1012 -26.21 -8.84 -19.53
C LEU A 1012 -24.76 -9.27 -19.45
N ASN A 1013 -24.50 -10.42 -18.84
CA ASN A 1013 -23.15 -10.95 -18.70
C ASN A 1013 -22.75 -11.76 -19.94
N PHE A 1014 -21.51 -11.57 -20.38
CA PHE A 1014 -20.85 -12.39 -21.39
C PHE A 1014 -19.50 -12.83 -20.86
N SER A 1015 -19.39 -14.10 -20.44
CA SER A 1015 -18.22 -14.55 -19.70
C SER A 1015 -17.86 -16.00 -19.96
N THR A 1016 -16.60 -16.37 -19.73
CA THR A 1016 -16.27 -17.78 -19.47
C THR A 1016 -17.00 -18.27 -18.22
N LYS A 1017 -17.31 -19.57 -18.19
CA LYS A 1017 -18.05 -20.27 -17.11
C LYS A 1017 -17.19 -20.48 -15.87
N ASP A 1018 -16.67 -19.39 -15.32
CA ASP A 1018 -15.78 -19.40 -14.17
C ASP A 1018 -16.35 -18.66 -12.95
N GLY A 1019 -15.83 -18.96 -11.77
CA GLY A 1019 -16.25 -18.36 -10.51
C GLY A 1019 -17.76 -18.45 -10.28
N TRP A 1020 -18.42 -17.31 -10.04
CA TRP A 1020 -19.87 -17.25 -9.82
C TRP A 1020 -20.69 -17.51 -11.10
N TRP A 1021 -20.11 -17.27 -12.28
CA TRP A 1021 -20.86 -17.36 -13.51
C TRP A 1021 -21.22 -18.81 -13.84
N GLU A 1022 -20.41 -19.78 -13.41
CA GLU A 1022 -20.72 -21.20 -13.58
C GLU A 1022 -22.00 -21.62 -12.86
N GLU A 1023 -22.27 -21.05 -11.68
CA GLU A 1023 -23.48 -21.35 -10.91
C GLU A 1023 -24.69 -20.51 -11.33
N ALA A 1024 -24.48 -19.34 -11.96
CA ALA A 1024 -25.54 -18.44 -12.40
C ALA A 1024 -25.98 -18.68 -13.85
N TYR A 1025 -25.08 -19.14 -14.71
CA TYR A 1025 -25.31 -19.17 -16.14
C TYR A 1025 -26.47 -20.07 -16.53
N ASN A 1026 -27.35 -19.51 -17.35
CA ASN A 1026 -28.25 -20.22 -18.25
C ASN A 1026 -28.47 -19.34 -19.48
N ASP A 1027 -28.99 -19.93 -20.56
CA ASP A 1027 -29.19 -19.21 -21.83
C ASP A 1027 -30.16 -18.02 -21.69
N GLY A 1028 -30.94 -17.92 -20.61
CA GLY A 1028 -31.84 -16.80 -20.35
C GLY A 1028 -31.15 -15.55 -19.78
N VAL A 1029 -29.98 -15.66 -19.13
CA VAL A 1029 -29.41 -14.55 -18.33
C VAL A 1029 -28.17 -13.88 -18.94
N GLY A 1030 -27.66 -14.42 -20.04
CA GLY A 1030 -26.47 -13.89 -20.70
C GLY A 1030 -25.91 -14.86 -21.74
N TRP A 1031 -24.59 -14.84 -21.89
CA TRP A 1031 -23.86 -15.70 -22.81
C TRP A 1031 -22.59 -16.26 -22.19
N GLN A 1032 -22.21 -17.44 -22.65
CA GLN A 1032 -20.95 -18.07 -22.29
C GLN A 1032 -19.91 -17.91 -23.41
N ILE A 1033 -18.64 -17.81 -23.01
CA ILE A 1033 -17.49 -18.08 -23.87
C ILE A 1033 -17.09 -19.54 -23.63
N GLU A 1034 -17.06 -20.34 -24.69
CA GLU A 1034 -16.67 -21.74 -24.59
C GLU A 1034 -15.24 -21.85 -24.04
N SER A 1035 -15.05 -22.64 -22.98
CA SER A 1035 -13.75 -22.80 -22.31
C SER A 1035 -13.11 -24.12 -22.73
N LEU A 1036 -11.86 -24.06 -23.22
CA LEU A 1036 -11.20 -25.21 -23.84
C LEU A 1036 -10.08 -25.76 -22.95
N THR A 1037 -10.44 -26.18 -21.73
CA THR A 1037 -9.46 -26.64 -20.72
C THR A 1037 -8.73 -27.94 -21.08
N SER A 1038 -9.21 -28.69 -22.08
CA SER A 1038 -8.54 -29.87 -22.60
C SER A 1038 -7.33 -29.56 -23.49
N ILE A 1039 -7.15 -28.29 -23.89
CA ILE A 1039 -6.01 -27.84 -24.70
C ILE A 1039 -4.93 -27.28 -23.77
N ASN A 1040 -3.80 -27.99 -23.68
CA ASN A 1040 -2.67 -27.57 -22.86
C ASN A 1040 -1.85 -26.42 -23.46
N ASP A 1041 -1.90 -26.27 -24.79
CA ASP A 1041 -1.24 -25.18 -25.51
C ASP A 1041 -2.02 -23.87 -25.30
N ILE A 1042 -1.41 -22.94 -24.58
CA ILE A 1042 -2.03 -21.67 -24.16
C ILE A 1042 -2.41 -20.82 -25.37
N ASP A 1043 -1.52 -20.68 -26.34
CA ASP A 1043 -1.75 -19.84 -27.52
C ASP A 1043 -2.86 -20.43 -28.38
N ARG A 1044 -2.84 -21.76 -28.59
CA ARG A 1044 -3.90 -22.44 -29.33
C ARG A 1044 -5.25 -22.32 -28.64
N ARG A 1045 -5.30 -22.49 -27.31
CA ARG A 1045 -6.51 -22.32 -26.51
C ARG A 1045 -7.05 -20.90 -26.67
N ASP A 1046 -6.22 -19.89 -26.41
CA ASP A 1046 -6.64 -18.49 -26.40
C ASP A 1046 -7.09 -18.03 -27.80
N ASN A 1047 -6.44 -18.48 -28.87
CA ASN A 1047 -6.89 -18.24 -30.24
C ASN A 1047 -8.28 -18.86 -30.52
N MET A 1048 -8.53 -20.09 -30.09
CA MET A 1048 -9.83 -20.73 -30.30
C MET A 1048 -10.93 -20.09 -29.43
N GLU A 1049 -10.64 -19.75 -28.18
CA GLU A 1049 -11.58 -19.04 -27.30
C GLU A 1049 -11.88 -17.63 -27.82
N ASN A 1050 -10.90 -16.93 -28.42
CA ASN A 1050 -11.12 -15.68 -29.14
C ASN A 1050 -12.11 -15.87 -30.32
N LEU A 1051 -11.98 -16.94 -31.10
CA LEU A 1051 -12.92 -17.22 -32.19
C LEU A 1051 -14.34 -17.42 -31.68
N TYR A 1052 -14.54 -18.16 -30.57
CA TYR A 1052 -15.85 -18.31 -29.93
C TYR A 1052 -16.39 -16.98 -29.40
N LEU A 1053 -15.52 -16.15 -28.81
CA LEU A 1053 -15.87 -14.82 -28.32
C LEU A 1053 -16.39 -13.94 -29.46
N LEU A 1054 -15.62 -13.81 -30.54
CA LEU A 1054 -15.97 -12.98 -31.70
C LEU A 1054 -17.19 -13.52 -32.44
N GLU A 1055 -17.34 -14.84 -32.55
CA GLU A 1055 -18.53 -15.48 -33.13
C GLU A 1055 -19.78 -15.14 -32.34
N ALA A 1056 -19.75 -15.25 -31.01
CA ALA A 1056 -20.89 -14.90 -30.17
C ALA A 1056 -21.27 -13.42 -30.30
N LEU A 1057 -20.30 -12.51 -30.40
CA LEU A 1057 -20.56 -11.09 -30.67
C LEU A 1057 -21.24 -10.90 -32.03
N GLU A 1058 -20.65 -11.45 -33.09
CA GLU A 1058 -21.03 -11.23 -34.48
C GLU A 1058 -22.39 -11.85 -34.85
N SER A 1059 -22.65 -13.09 -34.42
CA SER A 1059 -23.84 -13.85 -34.86
C SER A 1059 -24.97 -13.91 -33.85
N LYS A 1060 -24.72 -13.63 -32.56
CA LYS A 1060 -25.73 -13.76 -31.49
C LYS A 1060 -26.02 -12.43 -30.79
N ILE A 1061 -25.02 -11.81 -30.17
CA ILE A 1061 -25.21 -10.69 -29.23
C ILE A 1061 -25.58 -9.40 -29.98
N ILE A 1062 -24.72 -8.96 -30.89
CA ILE A 1062 -24.91 -7.69 -31.62
C ILE A 1062 -26.17 -7.73 -32.49
N PRO A 1063 -26.44 -8.81 -33.27
CA PRO A 1063 -27.69 -8.90 -34.02
C PRO A 1063 -28.94 -8.86 -33.13
N LEU A 1064 -28.91 -9.48 -31.94
CA LEU A 1064 -30.05 -9.47 -31.03
C LEU A 1064 -30.34 -8.06 -30.50
N TYR A 1065 -29.32 -7.31 -30.12
CA TYR A 1065 -29.48 -5.93 -29.63
C TYR A 1065 -30.12 -5.02 -30.70
N TYR A 1066 -29.67 -5.13 -31.95
CA TYR A 1066 -30.13 -4.28 -33.06
C TYR A 1066 -31.37 -4.80 -33.81
N LYS A 1067 -31.93 -5.94 -33.41
CA LYS A 1067 -33.16 -6.50 -34.00
C LYS A 1067 -34.36 -5.65 -33.54
N ASN A 1068 -34.54 -4.49 -34.16
CA ASN A 1068 -35.59 -3.55 -33.81
C ASN A 1068 -36.97 -3.97 -34.34
N ASN A 1069 -37.99 -3.69 -33.52
CA ASN A 1069 -39.39 -3.71 -33.89
C ASN A 1069 -39.96 -2.28 -33.86
N ARG A 1070 -41.28 -2.11 -34.01
CA ARG A 1070 -41.96 -0.80 -34.00
C ARG A 1070 -41.79 0.02 -32.70
N PHE A 1071 -41.27 -0.58 -31.63
CA PHE A 1071 -41.18 0.01 -30.29
C PHE A 1071 -39.78 0.53 -29.92
N GLY A 1072 -38.78 0.34 -30.79
CA GLY A 1072 -37.41 0.86 -30.59
C GLY A 1072 -36.50 0.01 -29.68
N PHE A 1073 -36.91 -1.22 -29.33
CA PHE A 1073 -36.11 -2.20 -28.59
C PHE A 1073 -36.51 -3.64 -28.97
N ASN A 1074 -35.68 -4.62 -28.61
CA ASN A 1074 -35.98 -6.04 -28.83
C ASN A 1074 -36.57 -6.71 -27.56
N PRO A 1075 -37.80 -7.24 -27.60
CA PRO A 1075 -38.41 -7.97 -26.47
C PRO A 1075 -37.60 -9.19 -26.02
N GLU A 1076 -36.92 -9.88 -26.93
CA GLU A 1076 -36.04 -11.02 -26.58
C GLU A 1076 -34.84 -10.55 -25.75
N TRP A 1077 -34.32 -9.35 -26.00
CA TRP A 1077 -33.27 -8.75 -25.18
C TRP A 1077 -33.80 -8.40 -23.79
N VAL A 1078 -34.94 -7.73 -23.71
CA VAL A 1078 -35.56 -7.34 -22.42
C VAL A 1078 -35.98 -8.56 -21.60
N ALA A 1079 -36.43 -9.64 -22.24
CA ALA A 1079 -36.70 -10.91 -21.58
C ALA A 1079 -35.44 -11.47 -20.89
N LYS A 1080 -34.26 -11.35 -21.51
CA LYS A 1080 -32.99 -11.70 -20.87
C LYS A 1080 -32.66 -10.78 -19.71
N MET A 1081 -32.90 -9.47 -19.85
CA MET A 1081 -32.69 -8.50 -18.76
C MET A 1081 -33.54 -8.88 -17.53
N LYS A 1082 -34.83 -9.18 -17.73
CA LYS A 1082 -35.74 -9.64 -16.67
C LYS A 1082 -35.25 -10.91 -15.99
N ALA A 1083 -34.83 -11.91 -16.77
CA ALA A 1083 -34.30 -13.15 -16.22
C ALA A 1083 -33.00 -12.93 -15.43
N SER A 1084 -32.11 -12.08 -15.93
CA SER A 1084 -30.87 -11.68 -15.27
C SER A 1084 -31.16 -11.03 -13.92
N ILE A 1085 -32.03 -10.03 -13.88
CA ILE A 1085 -32.47 -9.36 -12.65
C ILE A 1085 -33.06 -10.36 -11.66
N ALA A 1086 -34.03 -11.17 -12.10
CA ALA A 1086 -34.77 -12.08 -11.23
C ALA A 1086 -33.84 -13.09 -10.52
N LEU A 1087 -32.88 -13.65 -11.26
CA LEU A 1087 -31.92 -14.61 -10.74
C LEU A 1087 -30.89 -13.93 -9.84
N ILE A 1088 -30.27 -12.85 -10.33
CA ILE A 1088 -29.07 -12.29 -9.73
C ILE A 1088 -29.41 -11.52 -8.46
N ALA A 1089 -30.46 -10.72 -8.48
CA ALA A 1089 -30.85 -9.92 -7.33
C ALA A 1089 -31.32 -10.77 -6.14
N CYS A 1090 -31.85 -11.98 -6.39
CA CYS A 1090 -32.22 -12.96 -5.37
C CYS A 1090 -31.03 -13.77 -4.85
N ASN A 1091 -30.24 -14.35 -5.76
CA ASN A 1091 -29.28 -15.41 -5.41
C ASN A 1091 -27.84 -14.92 -5.27
N TYR A 1092 -27.55 -13.65 -5.56
CA TYR A 1092 -26.20 -13.10 -5.52
C TYR A 1092 -26.18 -11.72 -4.83
N ASN A 1093 -27.10 -11.49 -3.90
CA ASN A 1093 -27.08 -10.33 -3.00
C ASN A 1093 -26.29 -10.60 -1.71
N ALA A 1094 -25.72 -9.53 -1.15
CA ALA A 1094 -24.89 -9.60 0.05
C ALA A 1094 -25.69 -9.95 1.32
N SER A 1095 -26.99 -9.65 1.38
CA SER A 1095 -27.86 -9.99 2.53
C SER A 1095 -28.06 -11.51 2.66
N ARG A 1096 -28.23 -12.22 1.55
CA ARG A 1096 -28.21 -13.69 1.49
C ARG A 1096 -26.87 -14.20 1.98
N MET A 1097 -25.76 -13.70 1.41
CA MET A 1097 -24.41 -14.10 1.81
C MET A 1097 -24.20 -13.93 3.32
N ALA A 1098 -24.59 -12.79 3.89
CA ALA A 1098 -24.48 -12.54 5.33
C ALA A 1098 -25.30 -13.51 6.17
N ARG A 1099 -26.51 -13.86 5.74
CA ARG A 1099 -27.32 -14.90 6.39
C ARG A 1099 -26.66 -16.27 6.33
N ASP A 1100 -26.06 -16.65 5.20
CA ASP A 1100 -25.35 -17.91 5.06
C ASP A 1100 -24.15 -17.98 6.03
N TYR A 1101 -23.39 -16.88 6.18
CA TYR A 1101 -22.33 -16.80 7.19
C TYR A 1101 -22.86 -16.98 8.62
N VAL A 1102 -23.93 -16.27 8.97
CA VAL A 1102 -24.55 -16.34 10.32
C VAL A 1102 -25.07 -17.74 10.61
N ASN A 1103 -25.77 -18.35 9.66
CA ASN A 1103 -26.46 -19.63 9.85
C ASN A 1103 -25.51 -20.82 9.79
N ASN A 1104 -24.60 -20.82 8.82
CA ASN A 1104 -23.78 -22.00 8.52
C ASN A 1104 -22.44 -21.99 9.26
N LEU A 1105 -21.92 -20.81 9.63
CA LEU A 1105 -20.57 -20.68 10.19
C LEU A 1105 -20.57 -20.10 11.60
N TYR A 1106 -21.22 -18.95 11.85
CA TYR A 1106 -21.12 -18.28 13.15
C TYR A 1106 -21.95 -18.96 14.25
N SER A 1107 -23.23 -19.21 14.00
CA SER A 1107 -24.11 -19.80 15.02
C SER A 1107 -23.63 -21.19 15.47
N PRO A 1108 -23.22 -22.09 14.55
CA PRO A 1108 -22.68 -23.40 14.95
C PRO A 1108 -21.37 -23.29 15.76
N ALA A 1109 -20.48 -22.37 15.41
CA ALA A 1109 -19.23 -22.15 16.12
C ALA A 1109 -19.46 -21.66 17.56
N VAL A 1110 -20.40 -20.73 17.75
CA VAL A 1110 -20.75 -20.21 19.08
C VAL A 1110 -21.34 -21.31 19.98
N LEU A 1111 -22.30 -22.08 19.46
CA LEU A 1111 -22.92 -23.19 20.19
C LEU A 1111 -21.89 -24.25 20.61
N ARG A 1112 -20.91 -24.52 19.73
CA ARG A 1112 -19.81 -25.44 20.02
C ARG A 1112 -18.91 -24.93 21.14
N ASN A 1113 -18.53 -23.65 21.11
CA ASN A 1113 -17.73 -23.06 22.17
C ASN A 1113 -18.46 -23.10 23.52
N GLU A 1114 -19.77 -22.79 23.55
CA GLU A 1114 -20.57 -22.93 24.78
C GLU A 1114 -20.57 -24.36 25.31
N GLN A 1115 -20.61 -25.38 24.44
CA GLN A 1115 -20.50 -26.77 24.86
C GLN A 1115 -19.14 -27.08 25.49
N LEU A 1116 -18.03 -26.66 24.85
CA LEU A 1116 -16.67 -26.92 25.33
C LEU A 1116 -16.35 -26.25 26.66
N MET A 1117 -16.97 -25.10 26.94
CA MET A 1117 -16.74 -24.30 28.14
C MET A 1117 -17.64 -24.71 29.33
N ARG A 1118 -18.56 -25.67 29.17
CA ARG A 1118 -19.41 -26.17 30.27
C ARG A 1118 -18.58 -26.95 31.31
N ASN A 1119 -19.08 -26.98 32.55
CA ASN A 1119 -18.54 -27.79 33.65
C ASN A 1119 -17.01 -27.64 33.83
N GLU A 1120 -16.49 -26.41 33.90
CA GLU A 1120 -15.06 -26.13 34.08
C GLU A 1120 -14.14 -26.78 33.03
N CYS A 1121 -14.61 -26.82 31.77
CA CYS A 1121 -13.91 -27.39 30.62
C CYS A 1121 -13.64 -28.90 30.74
N ALA A 1122 -14.47 -29.64 31.49
CA ALA A 1122 -14.32 -31.10 31.65
C ALA A 1122 -14.36 -31.83 30.28
N ASP A 1123 -15.29 -31.46 29.40
CA ASP A 1123 -15.44 -32.06 28.07
C ASP A 1123 -14.22 -31.76 27.19
N LEU A 1124 -13.71 -30.52 27.24
CA LEU A 1124 -12.49 -30.10 26.54
C LEU A 1124 -11.27 -30.89 27.00
N LYS A 1125 -11.04 -30.99 28.32
CA LYS A 1125 -9.92 -31.74 28.91
C LYS A 1125 -9.97 -33.22 28.51
N THR A 1126 -11.17 -33.82 28.56
CA THR A 1126 -11.38 -35.21 28.14
C THR A 1126 -11.06 -35.40 26.66
N MET A 1127 -11.51 -34.47 25.80
CA MET A 1127 -11.25 -34.52 24.37
C MET A 1127 -9.77 -34.36 24.02
N ILE A 1128 -9.05 -33.46 24.70
CA ILE A 1128 -7.61 -33.22 24.45
C ILE A 1128 -6.76 -34.39 24.93
N ALA A 1129 -7.05 -34.93 26.12
CA ALA A 1129 -6.39 -36.15 26.61
C ALA A 1129 -6.59 -37.30 25.60
N TRP A 1130 -7.80 -37.42 25.05
CA TRP A 1130 -8.09 -38.39 24.01
C TRP A 1130 -7.26 -38.13 22.73
N GLN A 1131 -7.23 -36.91 22.20
CA GLN A 1131 -6.48 -36.54 20.98
C GLN A 1131 -4.96 -36.74 21.12
N GLN A 1132 -4.37 -36.44 22.28
CA GLN A 1132 -2.93 -36.63 22.51
C GLN A 1132 -2.55 -38.11 22.52
N MET A 1133 -3.40 -38.96 23.10
CA MET A 1133 -3.16 -40.40 23.17
C MET A 1133 -3.60 -41.15 21.91
N ILE A 1134 -4.41 -40.52 21.04
CA ILE A 1134 -5.06 -41.25 19.94
C ILE A 1134 -4.05 -41.71 18.90
N ALA A 1135 -3.08 -40.90 18.50
CA ALA A 1135 -2.12 -41.28 17.45
C ALA A 1135 -1.27 -42.49 17.86
N GLU A 1136 -0.80 -42.55 19.11
CA GLU A 1136 -0.04 -43.69 19.64
C GLU A 1136 -0.89 -44.94 19.78
N ARG A 1137 -2.13 -44.81 20.30
CA ARG A 1137 -3.06 -45.95 20.42
C ARG A 1137 -3.52 -46.42 19.03
N PHE A 1138 -3.80 -45.50 18.13
CA PHE A 1138 -4.23 -45.77 16.76
C PHE A 1138 -3.12 -46.44 15.94
N ASN A 1139 -1.84 -46.07 16.13
CA ASN A 1139 -0.70 -46.76 15.50
C ASN A 1139 -0.56 -48.25 15.88
N THR A 1140 -1.27 -48.71 16.91
CA THR A 1140 -1.33 -50.14 17.26
C THR A 1140 -2.40 -50.91 16.47
N VAL A 1141 -3.29 -50.19 15.78
CA VAL A 1141 -4.32 -50.77 14.93
C VAL A 1141 -3.68 -51.34 13.67
N LYS A 1142 -4.00 -52.59 13.33
CA LYS A 1142 -3.50 -53.23 12.10
C LYS A 1142 -4.65 -53.90 11.36
N ILE A 1143 -4.81 -53.53 10.09
CA ILE A 1143 -5.68 -54.26 9.16
C ILE A 1143 -4.99 -55.58 8.85
N LYS A 1144 -5.56 -56.71 9.30
CA LYS A 1144 -4.95 -58.04 9.16
C LYS A 1144 -5.38 -58.72 7.88
N ALA A 1145 -6.68 -58.70 7.61
CA ALA A 1145 -7.24 -59.31 6.42
C ALA A 1145 -8.56 -58.64 6.06
N ILE A 1146 -8.76 -58.48 4.76
CA ILE A 1146 -10.01 -57.99 4.18
C ILE A 1146 -10.59 -59.13 3.35
N PHE A 1147 -11.79 -59.57 3.68
CA PHE A 1147 -12.55 -60.55 2.93
C PHE A 1147 -13.75 -59.86 2.30
N ILE A 1148 -13.77 -59.78 0.97
CA ILE A 1148 -14.92 -59.26 0.23
C ILE A 1148 -15.50 -60.41 -0.57
N ASN A 1149 -16.60 -60.96 -0.09
CA ASN A 1149 -17.34 -62.01 -0.77
C ASN A 1149 -18.36 -61.37 -1.73
N GLY A 1150 -18.41 -61.88 -2.96
CA GLY A 1150 -19.22 -61.32 -4.05
C GLY A 1150 -18.39 -60.93 -5.28
N VAL A 1151 -17.06 -60.81 -5.16
CA VAL A 1151 -16.12 -60.51 -6.26
C VAL A 1151 -15.33 -61.78 -6.64
N LYS A 1152 -15.49 -62.28 -7.87
CA LYS A 1152 -14.74 -63.44 -8.41
C LYS A 1152 -14.09 -63.05 -9.74
N ASN A 1153 -12.76 -63.17 -9.86
CA ASN A 1153 -11.99 -62.73 -11.04
C ASN A 1153 -12.27 -61.27 -11.46
N SER A 1154 -12.32 -60.35 -10.50
CA SER A 1154 -12.64 -58.92 -10.73
C SER A 1154 -14.03 -58.68 -11.36
N LYS A 1155 -14.97 -59.62 -11.22
CA LYS A 1155 -16.38 -59.51 -11.64
C LYS A 1155 -17.31 -59.88 -10.47
N ILE A 1156 -18.42 -59.16 -10.32
CA ILE A 1156 -19.37 -59.35 -9.21
C ILE A 1156 -20.41 -60.42 -9.56
N THR A 1157 -20.85 -61.22 -8.58
CA THR A 1157 -21.89 -62.25 -8.75
C THR A 1157 -23.24 -61.67 -9.22
N SER A 1158 -24.07 -62.48 -9.87
CA SER A 1158 -25.33 -62.09 -10.54
C SER A 1158 -26.38 -61.39 -9.66
N ASN A 1159 -26.19 -61.38 -8.33
CA ASN A 1159 -27.10 -60.74 -7.37
C ASN A 1159 -26.58 -59.40 -6.82
N GLY A 1160 -25.39 -58.91 -7.19
CA GLY A 1160 -24.89 -57.59 -6.77
C GLY A 1160 -24.61 -57.40 -5.26
N LEU A 1161 -24.70 -58.47 -4.45
CA LEU A 1161 -24.51 -58.42 -3.00
C LEU A 1161 -23.02 -58.51 -2.65
N LEU A 1162 -22.51 -57.50 -1.95
CA LEU A 1162 -21.16 -57.48 -1.38
C LEU A 1162 -21.25 -57.78 0.13
N ARG A 1163 -20.57 -58.83 0.56
CA ARG A 1163 -20.33 -59.12 1.98
C ARG A 1163 -18.91 -58.73 2.33
N ILE A 1164 -18.78 -57.63 3.07
CA ILE A 1164 -17.48 -57.12 3.50
C ILE A 1164 -17.24 -57.63 4.91
N LYS A 1165 -16.14 -58.34 5.12
CA LYS A 1165 -15.64 -58.75 6.43
C LYS A 1165 -14.21 -58.25 6.59
N LEU A 1166 -13.99 -57.38 7.56
CA LEU A 1166 -12.68 -56.89 7.96
C LEU A 1166 -12.26 -57.56 9.27
N LEU A 1167 -11.08 -58.17 9.27
CA LEU A 1167 -10.40 -58.57 10.50
C LEU A 1167 -9.44 -57.44 10.91
N LEU A 1168 -9.83 -56.71 11.95
CA LEU A 1168 -9.08 -55.57 12.46
C LEU A 1168 -8.47 -55.93 13.81
N TYR A 1169 -7.13 -55.87 13.91
CA TYR A 1169 -6.49 -55.86 15.21
C TYR A 1169 -6.60 -54.46 15.79
N VAL A 1170 -7.39 -54.29 16.86
CA VAL A 1170 -7.68 -52.97 17.44
C VAL A 1170 -6.60 -52.48 18.40
N GLY A 1171 -5.68 -53.36 18.79
CA GLY A 1171 -4.56 -53.01 19.66
C GLY A 1171 -5.03 -52.38 20.97
N LYS A 1172 -4.61 -51.13 21.22
CA LYS A 1172 -4.96 -50.34 22.42
C LYS A 1172 -6.24 -49.50 22.26
N MET A 1173 -6.96 -49.63 21.14
CA MET A 1173 -8.22 -48.92 20.88
C MET A 1173 -9.43 -49.75 21.32
N THR A 1174 -10.51 -49.10 21.74
CA THR A 1174 -11.80 -49.77 21.99
C THR A 1174 -12.69 -49.79 20.74
N VAL A 1175 -13.71 -50.66 20.72
CA VAL A 1175 -14.69 -50.78 19.62
C VAL A 1175 -15.38 -49.44 19.35
N ASN A 1176 -15.79 -48.75 20.41
CA ASN A 1176 -16.53 -47.49 20.33
C ASN A 1176 -15.63 -46.30 19.97
N GLU A 1177 -14.30 -46.48 20.00
CA GLU A 1177 -13.33 -45.46 19.59
C GLU A 1177 -12.87 -45.65 18.14
N LEU A 1178 -13.44 -46.60 17.41
CA LEU A 1178 -13.08 -46.89 16.03
C LEU A 1178 -14.31 -46.85 15.15
N ARG A 1179 -14.18 -46.14 14.03
CA ARG A 1179 -15.13 -46.19 12.94
C ARG A 1179 -14.46 -46.86 11.76
N VAL A 1180 -15.08 -47.93 11.28
CA VAL A 1180 -14.63 -48.71 10.15
C VAL A 1180 -15.61 -48.48 9.01
N GLU A 1181 -15.09 -48.01 7.90
CA GLU A 1181 -15.90 -47.63 6.75
C GLU A 1181 -15.38 -48.32 5.50
N PHE A 1182 -16.28 -48.94 4.74
CA PHE A 1182 -16.02 -49.39 3.38
C PHE A 1182 -16.42 -48.25 2.45
N VAL A 1183 -15.45 -47.77 1.69
CA VAL A 1183 -15.60 -46.65 0.77
C VAL A 1183 -15.64 -47.20 -0.66
N LEU A 1184 -16.75 -46.95 -1.35
CA LEU A 1184 -16.97 -47.39 -2.72
C LEU A 1184 -17.05 -46.15 -3.63
N ILE A 1185 -16.26 -46.12 -4.70
CA ILE A 1185 -16.20 -45.01 -5.66
C ILE A 1185 -16.59 -45.55 -7.03
N LYS A 1186 -17.60 -44.97 -7.67
CA LYS A 1186 -17.99 -45.34 -9.04
C LYS A 1186 -17.09 -44.64 -10.06
N ASN A 1187 -16.39 -45.41 -10.88
CA ASN A 1187 -15.57 -44.91 -11.97
C ASN A 1187 -16.41 -44.85 -13.26
N GLY A 1188 -16.74 -43.65 -13.73
CA GLY A 1188 -17.27 -43.42 -15.08
C GLY A 1188 -18.35 -42.35 -15.21
N SER A 1189 -18.22 -41.56 -16.28
CA SER A 1189 -19.00 -40.38 -16.74
C SER A 1189 -18.59 -39.03 -16.13
N HIS A 1190 -18.04 -38.15 -16.99
CA HIS A 1190 -17.81 -36.68 -16.98
C HIS A 1190 -17.98 -35.80 -15.71
N GLN A 1191 -18.02 -36.35 -14.50
CA GLN A 1191 -18.01 -35.61 -13.25
C GLN A 1191 -16.58 -35.44 -12.75
N LEU A 1192 -16.20 -34.20 -12.44
CA LEU A 1192 -14.85 -33.79 -12.00
C LEU A 1192 -14.43 -34.36 -10.63
N ALA A 1193 -15.31 -35.06 -9.91
CA ALA A 1193 -14.98 -35.88 -8.73
C ALA A 1193 -16.20 -36.77 -8.38
N PRO A 1194 -16.14 -38.11 -8.50
CA PRO A 1194 -17.26 -38.98 -8.09
C PRO A 1194 -17.44 -38.98 -6.56
N GLU A 1195 -18.67 -38.81 -6.08
CA GLU A 1195 -18.97 -38.92 -4.65
C GLU A 1195 -18.78 -40.38 -4.16
N PRO A 1196 -18.04 -40.60 -3.06
CA PRO A 1196 -17.88 -41.92 -2.49
C PRO A 1196 -19.15 -42.38 -1.76
N THR A 1197 -19.60 -43.62 -2.01
CA THR A 1197 -20.56 -44.29 -1.14
C THR A 1197 -19.84 -44.82 0.09
N ILE A 1198 -20.23 -44.34 1.27
CA ILE A 1198 -19.64 -44.72 2.57
C ILE A 1198 -20.57 -45.72 3.26
N ILE A 1199 -20.05 -46.89 3.58
CA ILE A 1199 -20.76 -47.96 4.28
C ILE A 1199 -20.08 -48.22 5.61
N ASN A 1200 -20.77 -47.98 6.72
CA ASN A 1200 -20.23 -48.27 8.05
C ASN A 1200 -20.25 -49.79 8.29
N LEU A 1201 -19.12 -50.36 8.70
CA LEU A 1201 -19.09 -51.75 9.17
C LEU A 1201 -19.41 -51.80 10.66
N HIS A 1202 -20.20 -52.79 11.05
CA HIS A 1202 -20.55 -53.03 12.44
C HIS A 1202 -19.66 -54.14 13.01
N CYS A 1203 -19.16 -53.94 14.24
CA CYS A 1203 -18.45 -54.98 14.97
C CYS A 1203 -19.46 -56.06 15.42
N ILE A 1204 -19.23 -57.32 15.07
CA ILE A 1204 -20.19 -58.39 15.35
C ILE A 1204 -19.69 -59.34 16.45
N GLU A 1205 -18.38 -59.64 16.51
CA GLU A 1205 -17.80 -60.54 17.52
C GLU A 1205 -16.26 -60.39 17.65
N SER A 1206 -15.72 -60.67 18.84
CA SER A 1206 -14.28 -60.87 19.06
C SER A 1206 -13.84 -62.22 18.49
N ASP A 1207 -12.75 -62.27 17.73
CA ASP A 1207 -12.25 -63.55 17.22
C ASP A 1207 -11.73 -64.41 18.39
N SER A 1208 -12.38 -65.54 18.63
CA SER A 1208 -12.02 -66.51 19.68
C SER A 1208 -10.58 -67.04 19.62
N ARG A 1209 -9.86 -66.81 18.51
CA ARG A 1209 -8.51 -67.35 18.26
C ARG A 1209 -7.37 -66.41 18.65
N GLU A 1210 -7.62 -65.11 18.81
CA GLU A 1210 -6.56 -64.12 19.10
C GLU A 1210 -7.11 -62.91 19.86
N THR A 1211 -6.59 -62.63 21.06
CA THR A 1211 -7.03 -61.50 21.90
C THR A 1211 -6.71 -60.16 21.24
N GLY A 1212 -7.74 -59.34 21.01
CA GLY A 1212 -7.62 -58.00 20.41
C GLY A 1212 -7.90 -57.93 18.90
N ALA A 1213 -8.30 -59.03 18.25
CA ALA A 1213 -8.79 -59.04 16.88
C ALA A 1213 -10.34 -59.02 16.84
N LEU A 1214 -10.92 -58.10 16.09
CA LEU A 1214 -12.36 -57.92 15.94
C LEU A 1214 -12.81 -58.13 14.51
N ASN A 1215 -14.00 -58.73 14.36
CA ASN A 1215 -14.65 -58.90 13.08
C ASN A 1215 -15.66 -57.78 12.85
N TYR A 1216 -15.38 -56.95 11.85
CA TYR A 1216 -16.28 -55.93 11.33
C TYR A 1216 -16.95 -56.47 10.08
N ILE A 1217 -18.27 -56.38 9.99
CA ILE A 1217 -19.03 -56.89 8.84
C ILE A 1217 -20.05 -55.85 8.39
N SER A 1218 -20.25 -55.78 7.08
CA SER A 1218 -21.41 -55.13 6.47
C SER A 1218 -21.84 -55.91 5.24
N GLU A 1219 -23.14 -55.86 4.95
CA GLU A 1219 -23.68 -56.27 3.66
C GLU A 1219 -24.08 -55.02 2.89
N TYR A 1220 -23.76 -54.95 1.60
CA TYR A 1220 -24.16 -53.85 0.75
C TYR A 1220 -24.64 -54.37 -0.61
N GLN A 1221 -25.77 -53.85 -1.06
CA GLN A 1221 -26.39 -54.22 -2.33
C GLN A 1221 -26.02 -53.16 -3.38
N LEU A 1222 -25.44 -53.58 -4.50
CA LEU A 1222 -25.17 -52.67 -5.61
C LEU A 1222 -26.44 -52.43 -6.44
N ASP A 1223 -26.91 -51.18 -6.43
CA ASP A 1223 -28.13 -50.79 -7.14
C ASP A 1223 -27.90 -50.48 -8.64
N ASN A 1224 -26.65 -50.28 -9.08
CA ASN A 1224 -26.32 -49.78 -10.41
C ASN A 1224 -25.11 -50.48 -11.06
N THR A 1225 -25.12 -50.64 -12.39
CA THR A 1225 -23.97 -51.16 -13.17
C THR A 1225 -22.90 -50.08 -13.39
N GLY A 1226 -21.62 -50.47 -13.42
CA GLY A 1226 -20.46 -49.58 -13.64
C GLY A 1226 -19.13 -50.17 -13.16
N PHE A 1227 -18.02 -49.46 -13.41
CA PHE A 1227 -16.73 -49.76 -12.78
C PHE A 1227 -16.69 -49.12 -11.40
N TYR A 1228 -16.15 -49.80 -10.39
CA TYR A 1228 -16.03 -49.29 -9.03
C TYR A 1228 -14.60 -49.50 -8.50
N THR A 1229 -14.04 -48.49 -7.84
CA THR A 1229 -12.88 -48.63 -6.94
C THR A 1229 -13.40 -48.72 -5.52
N TYR A 1230 -12.76 -49.54 -4.67
CA TYR A 1230 -13.13 -49.62 -3.27
C TYR A 1230 -11.89 -49.59 -2.38
N GLY A 1231 -12.08 -49.18 -1.13
CA GLY A 1231 -11.07 -49.26 -0.08
C GLY A 1231 -11.74 -49.34 1.29
N ILE A 1232 -11.05 -49.89 2.28
CA ILE A 1232 -11.51 -49.83 3.67
C ILE A 1232 -10.67 -48.78 4.38
N ARG A 1233 -11.34 -47.89 5.10
CA ARG A 1233 -10.66 -47.00 6.01
C ARG A 1233 -11.10 -47.25 7.43
N VAL A 1234 -10.13 -47.13 8.33
CA VAL A 1234 -10.32 -47.13 9.76
C VAL A 1234 -9.92 -45.75 10.25
N MET A 1235 -10.76 -45.15 11.09
CA MET A 1235 -10.47 -43.87 11.71
C MET A 1235 -10.88 -43.92 13.19
N PRO A 1236 -10.21 -43.16 14.05
CA PRO A 1236 -10.67 -43.02 15.42
C PRO A 1236 -11.99 -42.26 15.46
N TYR A 1237 -12.90 -42.69 16.33
CA TYR A 1237 -14.22 -42.11 16.52
C TYR A 1237 -14.36 -41.56 17.93
N ASN A 1238 -14.86 -40.33 18.02
CA ASN A 1238 -15.29 -39.75 19.28
C ASN A 1238 -16.48 -38.83 18.98
N ASN A 1239 -17.56 -38.99 19.75
CA ASN A 1239 -18.78 -38.19 19.61
C ASN A 1239 -18.57 -36.71 19.99
N MET A 1240 -17.48 -36.40 20.71
CA MET A 1240 -17.12 -35.04 21.09
C MET A 1240 -16.37 -34.29 19.99
N LEU A 1241 -15.87 -34.94 18.92
CA LEU A 1241 -15.24 -34.24 17.80
C LEU A 1241 -16.29 -33.51 16.95
N PHE A 1242 -16.00 -32.27 16.53
CA PHE A 1242 -16.87 -31.52 15.63
C PHE A 1242 -16.96 -32.17 14.25
N ARG A 1243 -15.80 -32.56 13.70
CA ARG A 1243 -15.66 -33.34 12.47
C ARG A 1243 -14.75 -34.53 12.75
N GLN A 1244 -15.10 -35.72 12.25
CA GLN A 1244 -14.26 -36.92 12.45
C GLN A 1244 -12.86 -36.75 11.84
N GLN A 1245 -12.77 -35.90 10.82
CA GLN A 1245 -11.57 -35.42 10.15
C GLN A 1245 -10.55 -34.73 11.09
N ASP A 1246 -10.98 -34.23 12.24
CA ASP A 1246 -10.13 -33.48 13.19
C ASP A 1246 -9.11 -34.36 13.92
N ALA A 1247 -9.27 -35.70 13.91
CA ALA A 1247 -8.35 -36.62 14.55
C ALA A 1247 -7.02 -36.79 13.79
N LYS A 1248 -6.94 -36.33 12.53
CA LYS A 1248 -5.72 -36.29 11.68
C LYS A 1248 -4.99 -37.62 11.46
N VAL A 1249 -5.61 -38.75 11.82
CA VAL A 1249 -5.06 -40.09 11.59
C VAL A 1249 -6.13 -40.98 10.95
N VAL A 1250 -5.76 -41.65 9.86
CA VAL A 1250 -6.60 -42.60 9.13
C VAL A 1250 -5.72 -43.73 8.61
N TYR A 1251 -6.21 -44.96 8.70
CA TYR A 1251 -5.59 -46.10 8.05
C TYR A 1251 -6.45 -46.58 6.89
N TRP A 1252 -5.85 -46.62 5.71
CA TRP A 1252 -6.42 -47.24 4.52
C TRP A 1252 -5.86 -48.65 4.36
N GLY A 1253 -6.72 -49.59 3.98
CA GLY A 1253 -6.36 -50.98 3.68
C GLY A 1253 -7.10 -51.54 2.47
#